data_AF-A0A8S8YA86-F1
#
_entry.id   AF-A0A8S8YA86-F1
#
_cell.length_a   1.000
_cell.length_b   1.000
_cell.length_c   1.000
_cell.angle_alpha   90.00
_cell.angle_beta   90.00
_cell.angle_gamma   90.00
#
_symmetry.space_group_name_H-M   'P 1'
#
loop_
_entity.id
_entity.type
_entity.pdbx_description
1 polymer ?
#
loop_
_entity_poly.entity_id
_entity_poly.type
_entity_poly.pdbx_seq_one_letter_code
_entity_poly.pdbx_strand_id
1 'polypeptide(L)'
;MSRQTQRALFASLMMILASLAGCLGNDTEVEDNTVMVSTYHISELVSAVGGDLVNIEMMSMDNIPVHDYQPSPQDIIRLQNADVFFYHGLGLEPWVDATLASMGADAPLAASTHAMPSGMSALDFDSLLIDELCGYLNGPSTTDVHLLAEHAEDGEEIHGEAGAYNLAMPEHHDEDEDHHEEDDHDEDEHDHDEDEHDHDEDEHDHGGADRVRAEETLSTKDSNCPAGTTVSVYHLEEGEYVFEFEAEDMASFTMAMAAKSGAHDHAHDHGDEDHDEHGDEDHDEHGDEDHDEDEGEHDHGDELPVCHEEATHENHDEYTTKASCEAAGYLWLEADEDDLHAIMESFDANNDSSLSLEEFLEGMEAMEEDHDHDGEASNQTAASNETEHEHDARHELEVAMWTYLFDQADTDNNSLLSMAELEGLDEMMDEDEIDAEAMAQIFMTVFDEDNNGSLSSEEFSEMMGVMMTMDEDDHEHDEANDNETEAQNMTARYERMFTMYDANQDGSVDADELLELTEMMGGHDEDVGFIHVHVEREGDYGIALPEGVELHILSEGGHEGHDHGDHDEDRHDEDGHDEDEDGHDEDEDDHRDREEAGHDEDEDGHDEDEDGHDEDDHDDHSDDEAMAYDPHSWLSPKAFSAQIDVVLGVMSTAFPDHADAFRANADAYKAELAALDGEFEAAFGEGGTCSENTVAANHNAYAYLADAYDLDFVTVHGLDPEGEPSVEDIAEVVERIEEDSLTVLFIEEYTDASAVDSLVAQTVSDDLEAGVTVLTLYTMEMAPKDASDDYLSLMTKNLENLKTGLGC
;
A
#
# COMPACT_ATOMS: atom_id res chain seq x y z
N MET A 1 -0.29 80.78 67.34
CA MET A 1 0.63 80.71 66.19
C MET A 1 0.25 81.74 65.14
N SER A 2 1.15 82.10 64.23
CA SER A 2 0.83 82.92 63.05
C SER A 2 0.15 82.06 61.97
N ARG A 3 -0.58 82.67 61.04
CA ARG A 3 -1.16 81.94 59.89
C ARG A 3 -0.10 81.22 59.05
N GLN A 4 1.13 81.75 58.98
CA GLN A 4 2.27 81.07 58.34
C GLN A 4 2.72 79.83 59.13
N THR A 5 2.83 79.90 60.46
CA THR A 5 3.24 78.72 61.26
C THR A 5 2.15 77.66 61.35
N GLN A 6 0.86 78.02 61.24
CA GLN A 6 -0.20 77.03 61.05
C GLN A 6 -0.15 76.38 59.66
N ARG A 7 0.09 77.15 58.59
CA ARG A 7 0.26 76.61 57.22
C ARG A 7 1.49 75.71 57.10
N ALA A 8 2.61 76.09 57.70
CA ALA A 8 3.83 75.28 57.70
C ALA A 8 3.61 73.93 58.41
N LEU A 9 2.94 73.92 59.58
CA LEU A 9 2.61 72.68 60.27
C LEU A 9 1.58 71.82 59.52
N PHE A 10 0.60 72.42 58.82
CA PHE A 10 -0.31 71.66 57.96
C PHE A 10 0.40 71.07 56.75
N ALA A 11 1.32 71.80 56.12
CA ALA A 11 2.12 71.30 55.00
C ALA A 11 3.08 70.18 55.43
N SER A 12 3.78 70.32 56.56
CA SER A 12 4.59 69.24 57.13
C SER A 12 3.74 68.02 57.51
N LEU A 13 2.55 68.21 58.10
CA LEU A 13 1.67 67.10 58.45
C LEU A 13 1.11 66.39 57.21
N MET A 14 0.78 67.12 56.13
CA MET A 14 0.38 66.50 54.87
C MET A 14 1.53 65.77 54.17
N MET A 15 2.76 66.31 54.18
CA MET A 15 3.91 65.57 53.64
C MET A 15 4.25 64.32 54.45
N ILE A 16 4.13 64.38 55.79
CA ILE A 16 4.32 63.20 56.65
C ILE A 16 3.22 62.15 56.42
N LEU A 17 1.96 62.57 56.25
CA LEU A 17 0.86 61.66 55.92
C LEU A 17 1.01 61.07 54.51
N ALA A 18 1.49 61.85 53.53
CA ALA A 18 1.79 61.34 52.19
C ALA A 18 2.92 60.30 52.22
N SER A 19 3.99 60.52 53.01
CA SER A 19 5.05 59.52 53.20
C SER A 19 4.64 58.30 54.03
N LEU A 20 3.47 58.31 54.68
CA LEU A 20 2.89 57.11 55.30
C LEU A 20 1.92 56.39 54.37
N ALA A 21 1.25 57.10 53.44
CA ALA A 21 0.45 56.48 52.40
C ALA A 21 1.32 55.75 51.36
N GLY A 22 2.51 56.29 51.05
CA GLY A 22 3.50 55.63 50.18
C GLY A 22 4.25 54.44 50.80
N CYS A 23 3.98 54.10 52.07
CA CYS A 23 4.43 52.85 52.71
C CYS A 23 3.23 51.95 53.08
N LEU A 24 2.15 52.12 52.33
CA LEU A 24 1.02 51.21 52.18
C LEU A 24 0.75 50.95 50.68
N GLY A 25 1.79 51.12 49.85
CA GLY A 25 1.92 50.25 48.68
C GLY A 25 2.08 48.82 49.19
N ASN A 26 1.43 47.87 48.53
CA ASN A 26 1.61 46.47 48.86
C ASN A 26 2.94 46.04 48.25
N ASP A 27 4.03 46.22 49.00
CA ASP A 27 5.29 45.53 48.75
C ASP A 27 5.08 44.04 49.12
N THR A 28 4.14 43.38 48.42
CA THR A 28 4.33 41.99 48.04
C THR A 28 5.57 41.99 47.19
N GLU A 29 6.65 41.47 47.76
CA GLU A 29 7.49 40.56 46.99
C GLU A 29 6.49 39.58 46.35
N VAL A 30 6.32 39.69 45.03
CA VAL A 30 5.77 38.59 44.25
C VAL A 30 6.83 37.52 44.42
N GLU A 31 6.49 36.42 45.09
CA GLU A 31 7.29 35.21 44.97
C GLU A 31 7.14 34.82 43.49
N ASP A 32 8.26 34.58 42.81
CA ASP A 32 8.33 34.43 41.34
C ASP A 32 7.73 33.08 40.90
N ASN A 33 6.44 32.88 41.23
CA ASN A 33 5.58 31.71 40.99
C ASN A 33 5.48 31.47 39.47
N THR A 34 6.52 30.90 38.89
CA THR A 34 6.71 30.88 37.43
C THR A 34 6.21 29.55 36.90
N VAL A 35 5.17 29.63 36.08
CA VAL A 35 4.53 28.47 35.46
C VAL A 35 4.80 28.56 33.97
N MET A 36 5.54 27.59 33.45
CA MET A 36 5.74 27.48 32.01
C MET A 36 4.68 26.59 31.36
N VAL A 37 4.35 26.91 30.12
CA VAL A 37 3.33 26.22 29.31
C VAL A 37 3.89 26.01 27.90
N SER A 38 3.59 24.88 27.26
CA SER A 38 3.94 24.64 25.84
C SER A 38 3.13 25.56 24.90
N THR A 39 1.81 25.40 24.91
CA THR A 39 0.85 26.01 23.96
C THR A 39 0.00 27.13 24.56
N TYR A 40 -0.72 27.85 23.70
CA TYR A 40 -1.62 28.93 24.11
C TYR A 40 -2.88 28.43 24.81
N HIS A 41 -3.50 27.33 24.38
CA HIS A 41 -4.65 26.74 25.11
C HIS A 41 -4.30 26.36 26.55
N ILE A 42 -3.06 25.93 26.81
CA ILE A 42 -2.57 25.65 28.17
C ILE A 42 -2.27 26.93 28.95
N SER A 43 -1.77 27.98 28.29
CA SER A 43 -1.68 29.33 28.86
C SER A 43 -3.05 29.80 29.37
N GLU A 44 -4.12 29.56 28.61
CA GLU A 44 -5.50 29.88 28.99
C GLU A 44 -6.02 28.99 30.14
N LEU A 45 -5.73 27.68 30.17
CA LEU A 45 -6.03 26.81 31.33
C LEU A 45 -5.37 27.33 32.62
N VAL A 46 -4.07 27.69 32.54
CA VAL A 46 -3.29 28.20 33.68
C VAL A 46 -3.75 29.60 34.08
N SER A 47 -4.16 30.44 33.12
CA SER A 47 -4.77 31.76 33.34
C SER A 47 -6.12 31.64 34.07
N ALA A 48 -6.99 30.75 33.62
CA ALA A 48 -8.31 30.48 34.21
C ALA A 48 -8.25 29.99 35.67
N VAL A 49 -7.20 29.25 36.04
CA VAL A 49 -6.96 28.81 37.43
C VAL A 49 -6.19 29.86 38.22
N GLY A 50 -5.06 30.34 37.71
CA GLY A 50 -4.08 31.16 38.41
C GLY A 50 -4.40 32.66 38.45
N GLY A 51 -4.68 33.25 37.29
CA GLY A 51 -4.81 34.70 37.09
C GLY A 51 -3.60 35.50 37.61
N ASP A 52 -3.84 36.71 38.14
CA ASP A 52 -2.86 37.64 38.75
C ASP A 52 -1.96 37.07 39.89
N LEU A 53 -2.03 35.77 40.21
CA LEU A 53 -1.31 35.11 41.30
C LEU A 53 -0.05 34.32 40.86
N VAL A 54 0.15 34.15 39.55
CA VAL A 54 1.30 33.46 38.94
C VAL A 54 1.87 34.25 37.77
N ASN A 55 3.09 33.93 37.38
CA ASN A 55 3.74 34.43 36.16
C ASN A 55 3.72 33.30 35.12
N ILE A 56 2.99 33.50 34.01
CA ILE A 56 2.86 32.49 32.95
C ILE A 56 3.85 32.84 31.83
N GLU A 57 4.67 31.87 31.41
CA GLU A 57 5.61 32.03 30.29
C GLU A 57 5.48 30.87 29.29
N MET A 58 5.29 31.20 28.01
CA MET A 58 5.23 30.23 26.91
C MET A 58 6.59 29.55 26.69
N MET A 59 6.60 28.29 26.24
CA MET A 59 7.82 27.59 25.88
C MET A 59 8.37 28.11 24.56
N SER A 60 7.60 28.09 23.47
CA SER A 60 7.98 28.88 22.28
C SER A 60 7.82 30.38 22.56
N MET A 61 8.76 31.20 22.07
CA MET A 61 8.64 32.67 22.08
C MET A 61 8.23 33.24 20.72
N ASP A 62 8.38 32.44 19.67
CA ASP A 62 8.03 32.76 18.30
C ASP A 62 6.80 31.92 17.92
N ASN A 63 6.09 32.31 16.86
CA ASN A 63 4.82 31.69 16.48
C ASN A 63 5.07 30.46 15.59
N ILE A 64 5.80 29.50 16.16
CA ILE A 64 6.19 28.20 15.58
C ILE A 64 5.16 27.16 16.08
N PRO A 65 4.78 26.16 15.26
CA PRO A 65 3.92 25.05 15.67
C PRO A 65 4.52 24.24 16.82
N VAL A 66 3.70 23.46 17.53
CA VAL A 66 4.15 22.82 18.79
C VAL A 66 4.87 21.48 18.59
N HIS A 67 4.48 20.75 17.54
CA HIS A 67 5.16 19.58 16.99
C HIS A 67 6.58 19.95 16.55
N ASP A 68 6.72 20.92 15.63
CA ASP A 68 7.99 21.43 15.11
C ASP A 68 8.93 22.07 16.15
N TYR A 69 8.40 22.46 17.31
CA TYR A 69 9.15 23.30 18.25
C TYR A 69 10.32 22.57 18.91
N GLN A 70 11.52 22.73 18.35
CA GLN A 70 12.74 22.23 18.97
C GLN A 70 13.22 23.17 20.12
N PRO A 71 13.31 22.70 21.40
CA PRO A 71 13.65 23.55 22.53
C PRO A 71 15.09 24.10 22.50
N SER A 72 15.24 25.43 22.45
CA SER A 72 16.59 26.02 22.43
C SER A 72 17.31 25.88 23.78
N PRO A 73 18.65 25.95 23.83
CA PRO A 73 19.42 25.98 25.08
C PRO A 73 19.08 27.15 26.02
N GLN A 74 18.41 28.21 25.53
CA GLN A 74 17.90 29.28 26.39
C GLN A 74 16.58 28.88 27.07
N ASP A 75 15.78 28.06 26.41
CA ASP A 75 14.43 27.69 26.86
C ASP A 75 14.48 26.51 27.83
N ILE A 76 15.40 25.57 27.61
CA ILE A 76 15.88 24.60 28.62
C ILE A 76 16.28 25.35 29.91
N ILE A 77 16.99 26.48 29.81
CA ILE A 77 17.37 27.29 30.99
C ILE A 77 16.15 27.98 31.63
N ARG A 78 15.16 28.46 30.86
CA ARG A 78 13.93 29.02 31.43
C ARG A 78 13.14 27.95 32.19
N LEU A 79 12.95 26.79 31.56
CA LEU A 79 12.21 25.65 32.08
C LEU A 79 12.84 25.09 33.37
N GLN A 80 14.17 25.05 33.48
CA GLN A 80 14.90 24.74 34.73
C GLN A 80 14.72 25.77 35.86
N ASN A 81 14.21 26.97 35.57
CA ASN A 81 13.94 28.03 36.58
C ASN A 81 12.43 28.21 36.87
N ALA A 82 11.55 27.44 36.22
CA ALA A 82 10.13 27.42 36.53
C ALA A 82 9.83 26.57 37.79
N ASP A 83 8.77 26.93 38.53
CA ASP A 83 8.26 26.10 39.63
C ASP A 83 7.43 24.91 39.10
N VAL A 84 6.70 25.13 38.00
CA VAL A 84 5.76 24.20 37.38
C VAL A 84 5.86 24.32 35.86
N PHE A 85 5.72 23.20 35.16
CA PHE A 85 5.55 23.13 33.71
C PHE A 85 4.27 22.38 33.36
N PHE A 86 3.51 22.90 32.40
CA PHE A 86 2.35 22.23 31.83
C PHE A 86 2.55 22.03 30.33
N TYR A 87 2.20 20.83 29.89
CA TYR A 87 2.13 20.41 28.49
C TYR A 87 0.82 19.65 28.29
N HIS A 88 0.43 19.33 27.06
CA HIS A 88 -0.82 18.64 26.78
C HIS A 88 -0.67 17.15 27.02
N GLY A 89 0.34 16.53 26.41
CA GLY A 89 0.43 15.08 26.20
C GLY A 89 -0.36 14.64 24.96
N LEU A 90 -0.60 13.33 24.81
CA LEU A 90 -1.13 12.72 23.57
C LEU A 90 -0.27 13.03 22.33
N GLY A 91 1.05 12.79 22.40
CA GLY A 91 1.96 13.00 21.27
C GLY A 91 2.36 14.46 21.01
N LEU A 92 1.41 15.41 21.10
CA LEU A 92 1.50 16.83 20.67
C LEU A 92 2.84 17.57 20.88
N GLU A 93 3.59 17.22 21.91
CA GLU A 93 4.85 17.86 22.25
C GLU A 93 5.99 16.82 22.37
N PRO A 94 6.42 16.20 21.24
CA PRO A 94 7.30 15.02 21.26
C PRO A 94 8.63 15.29 21.97
N TRP A 95 9.14 16.53 21.84
CA TRP A 95 10.34 17.02 22.52
C TRP A 95 10.26 17.02 24.06
N VAL A 96 9.08 16.92 24.69
CA VAL A 96 8.91 17.14 26.14
C VAL A 96 9.62 16.08 26.98
N ASP A 97 9.40 14.79 26.73
CA ASP A 97 9.91 13.76 27.64
C ASP A 97 11.42 13.59 27.51
N ALA A 98 11.99 13.71 26.31
CA ALA A 98 13.43 13.83 26.08
C ALA A 98 14.03 15.07 26.79
N THR A 99 13.36 16.23 26.67
CA THR A 99 13.77 17.48 27.33
C THR A 99 13.78 17.34 28.85
N LEU A 100 12.72 16.80 29.46
CA LEU A 100 12.63 16.60 30.91
C LEU A 100 13.62 15.53 31.41
N ALA A 101 13.82 14.45 30.65
CA ALA A 101 14.82 13.42 30.96
C ALA A 101 16.24 14.00 31.00
N SER A 102 16.59 14.89 30.05
CA SER A 102 17.90 15.56 30.01
C SER A 102 18.21 16.39 31.27
N MET A 103 17.19 16.95 31.93
CA MET A 103 17.32 17.74 33.16
C MET A 103 17.38 16.86 34.42
N GLY A 104 16.70 15.71 34.39
CA GLY A 104 16.72 14.70 35.45
C GLY A 104 16.29 15.23 36.83
N ALA A 105 17.27 15.56 37.68
CA ALA A 105 17.01 16.03 39.04
C ALA A 105 16.81 17.56 39.17
N ASP A 106 17.12 18.31 38.11
CA ASP A 106 16.95 19.76 38.01
C ASP A 106 15.73 20.14 37.12
N ALA A 107 14.89 19.15 36.77
CA ALA A 107 13.60 19.35 36.08
C ALA A 107 12.55 20.04 36.98
N PRO A 108 11.64 20.86 36.42
CA PRO A 108 10.52 21.46 37.17
C PRO A 108 9.43 20.44 37.53
N LEU A 109 8.39 20.86 38.25
CA LEU A 109 7.18 20.05 38.41
C LEU A 109 6.38 20.04 37.10
N ALA A 110 6.69 19.10 36.20
CA ALA A 110 5.95 18.89 34.96
C ALA A 110 4.62 18.12 35.19
N ALA A 111 3.60 18.43 34.38
CA ALA A 111 2.38 17.64 34.26
C ALA A 111 1.69 17.86 32.90
N SER A 112 1.30 16.76 32.25
CA SER A 112 0.30 16.77 31.17
C SER A 112 -1.04 17.32 31.70
N THR A 113 -1.73 18.12 30.89
CA THR A 113 -3.04 18.72 31.21
C THR A 113 -4.22 17.92 30.67
N HIS A 114 -4.00 17.07 29.65
CA HIS A 114 -5.06 16.28 29.02
C HIS A 114 -5.88 15.50 30.07
N ALA A 115 -7.20 15.66 30.00
CA ALA A 115 -8.16 14.89 30.77
C ALA A 115 -9.55 14.98 30.16
N MET A 116 -10.23 13.84 30.03
CA MET A 116 -11.60 13.77 29.50
C MET A 116 -12.65 13.71 30.62
N PRO A 117 -13.90 14.15 30.36
CA PRO A 117 -14.99 14.07 31.33
C PRO A 117 -15.35 12.63 31.71
N SER A 118 -15.99 12.45 32.87
CA SER A 118 -16.34 11.12 33.39
C SER A 118 -17.40 10.41 32.53
N GLY A 119 -16.94 9.66 31.52
CA GLY A 119 -17.78 8.94 30.56
C GLY A 119 -17.31 9.04 29.10
N MET A 120 -16.31 9.88 28.83
CA MET A 120 -15.62 9.99 27.54
C MET A 120 -14.19 9.45 27.65
N SER A 121 -13.65 8.96 26.54
CA SER A 121 -12.23 8.66 26.31
C SER A 121 -11.55 9.81 25.57
N ALA A 122 -10.22 9.75 25.41
CA ALA A 122 -9.58 10.41 24.27
C ALA A 122 -10.04 9.71 22.98
N LEU A 123 -9.88 10.37 21.83
CA LEU A 123 -10.10 9.75 20.53
C LEU A 123 -8.75 9.19 20.05
N ASP A 124 -8.64 7.87 19.98
CA ASP A 124 -7.55 7.17 19.27
C ASP A 124 -7.86 7.13 17.78
N PHE A 125 -6.87 7.44 16.94
CA PHE A 125 -7.08 7.52 15.49
C PHE A 125 -7.42 6.17 14.87
N ASP A 126 -6.87 5.08 15.41
CA ASP A 126 -7.23 3.71 15.01
C ASP A 126 -8.74 3.47 15.13
N SER A 127 -9.37 3.88 16.25
CA SER A 127 -10.83 3.76 16.41
C SER A 127 -11.61 4.76 15.54
N LEU A 128 -11.07 5.94 15.25
CA LEU A 128 -11.71 6.90 14.32
C LEU A 128 -11.75 6.33 12.91
N LEU A 129 -10.59 5.90 12.39
CA LEU A 129 -10.43 5.23 11.10
C LEU A 129 -11.31 3.98 10.99
N ILE A 130 -11.37 3.15 12.05
CA ILE A 130 -12.29 2.01 12.08
C ILE A 130 -13.75 2.47 12.01
N ASP A 131 -14.22 3.40 12.84
CA ASP A 131 -15.64 3.81 12.82
C ASP A 131 -16.03 4.52 11.50
N GLU A 132 -15.07 5.18 10.84
CA GLU A 132 -15.20 5.77 9.50
C GLU A 132 -15.32 4.71 8.40
N LEU A 133 -14.36 3.78 8.28
CA LEU A 133 -14.40 2.65 7.35
C LEU A 133 -15.62 1.75 7.58
N CYS A 134 -15.94 1.45 8.85
CA CYS A 134 -17.19 0.76 9.19
C CYS A 134 -18.44 1.58 8.82
N GLY A 135 -18.35 2.92 8.81
CA GLY A 135 -19.40 3.82 8.35
C GLY A 135 -19.66 3.66 6.86
N TYR A 136 -18.61 3.74 6.04
CA TYR A 136 -18.62 3.49 4.60
C TYR A 136 -19.20 2.10 4.26
N LEU A 137 -18.70 1.03 4.88
CA LEU A 137 -19.20 -0.35 4.69
C LEU A 137 -20.65 -0.59 5.16
N ASN A 138 -21.22 0.28 6.00
CA ASN A 138 -22.64 0.24 6.38
C ASN A 138 -23.52 1.20 5.54
N GLY A 139 -22.92 2.00 4.67
CA GLY A 139 -23.58 2.97 3.80
C GLY A 139 -24.17 2.35 2.52
N PRO A 140 -24.62 3.17 1.56
CA PRO A 140 -24.57 2.79 0.16
C PRO A 140 -23.11 2.84 -0.33
N SER A 141 -22.71 1.91 -1.21
CA SER A 141 -21.49 2.09 -2.00
C SER A 141 -21.58 3.37 -2.83
N THR A 142 -20.44 4.03 -3.01
CA THR A 142 -20.32 5.28 -3.80
C THR A 142 -20.05 4.98 -5.26
N THR A 143 -19.24 3.95 -5.53
CA THR A 143 -18.78 3.54 -6.85
C THR A 143 -18.99 2.03 -7.01
N ASP A 144 -19.49 1.61 -8.17
CA ASP A 144 -19.41 0.23 -8.65
C ASP A 144 -18.22 0.20 -9.63
N VAL A 145 -17.22 -0.67 -9.43
CA VAL A 145 -16.01 -0.77 -10.28
C VAL A 145 -15.81 -2.21 -10.72
N HIS A 146 -15.37 -2.39 -11.95
CA HIS A 146 -14.99 -3.70 -12.49
C HIS A 146 -13.47 -3.90 -12.37
N LEU A 147 -13.04 -4.99 -11.74
CA LEU A 147 -11.64 -5.38 -11.71
C LEU A 147 -11.21 -5.94 -13.07
N LEU A 148 -9.93 -5.77 -13.41
CA LEU A 148 -9.30 -6.36 -14.59
C LEU A 148 -8.86 -7.81 -14.29
N ALA A 149 -8.89 -8.67 -15.32
CA ALA A 149 -8.34 -10.03 -15.26
C ALA A 149 -6.81 -10.07 -15.40
N GLU A 150 -6.21 -9.02 -15.95
CA GLU A 150 -4.80 -8.91 -16.29
C GLU A 150 -4.26 -7.52 -15.91
N HIS A 151 -2.93 -7.35 -15.92
CA HIS A 151 -2.24 -6.06 -15.82
C HIS A 151 -2.40 -5.19 -17.09
N ALA A 152 -3.64 -4.85 -17.46
CA ALA A 152 -3.94 -4.05 -18.65
C ALA A 152 -4.03 -2.54 -18.35
N GLU A 153 -3.33 -1.70 -19.13
CA GLU A 153 -3.22 -0.23 -18.95
C GLU A 153 -4.57 0.55 -19.08
N ASP A 154 -5.70 -0.10 -19.37
CA ASP A 154 -7.01 0.50 -19.70
C ASP A 154 -8.06 0.36 -18.55
N GLY A 155 -7.60 0.27 -17.29
CA GLY A 155 -8.44 0.08 -16.09
C GLY A 155 -9.30 1.29 -15.66
N GLU A 156 -10.35 1.04 -14.85
CA GLU A 156 -11.13 2.10 -14.19
C GLU A 156 -10.43 2.54 -12.90
N GLU A 157 -9.47 3.45 -13.06
CA GLU A 157 -8.65 4.10 -12.03
C GLU A 157 -9.49 4.66 -10.87
N ILE A 158 -9.06 4.41 -9.62
CA ILE A 158 -9.61 5.06 -8.44
C ILE A 158 -8.58 5.99 -7.77
N HIS A 159 -8.97 7.25 -7.59
CA HIS A 159 -8.30 8.14 -6.65
C HIS A 159 -8.46 7.58 -5.23
N GLY A 160 -7.42 7.64 -4.41
CA GLY A 160 -7.34 7.13 -3.03
C GLY A 160 -8.22 7.84 -1.99
N GLU A 161 -9.38 8.34 -2.39
CA GLU A 161 -10.35 9.03 -1.56
C GLU A 161 -10.97 8.15 -0.46
N ALA A 162 -11.57 8.82 0.55
CA ALA A 162 -12.31 8.15 1.59
C ALA A 162 -13.70 7.69 1.09
N GLY A 163 -13.88 6.39 0.84
CA GLY A 163 -15.04 5.86 0.11
C GLY A 163 -15.37 4.37 0.33
N ALA A 164 -16.46 3.91 -0.32
CA ALA A 164 -16.87 2.50 -0.39
C ALA A 164 -17.04 2.05 -1.85
N TYR A 165 -16.12 1.19 -2.28
CA TYR A 165 -15.99 0.72 -3.66
C TYR A 165 -16.57 -0.69 -3.73
N ASN A 166 -17.61 -0.88 -4.54
CA ASN A 166 -18.21 -2.18 -4.80
C ASN A 166 -17.48 -2.81 -5.99
N LEU A 167 -16.55 -3.72 -5.70
CA LEU A 167 -15.67 -4.35 -6.67
C LEU A 167 -16.32 -5.64 -7.18
N ALA A 168 -16.41 -5.78 -8.50
CA ALA A 168 -16.76 -7.03 -9.15
C ALA A 168 -15.48 -7.72 -9.64
N MET A 169 -15.34 -9.01 -9.34
CA MET A 169 -14.29 -9.83 -9.96
C MET A 169 -14.52 -9.89 -11.47
N PRO A 170 -13.49 -10.18 -12.28
CA PRO A 170 -13.68 -10.50 -13.69
C PRO A 170 -14.73 -11.61 -13.86
N GLU A 171 -15.60 -11.52 -14.86
CA GLU A 171 -16.38 -12.69 -15.25
C GLU A 171 -15.41 -13.57 -16.06
N HIS A 172 -15.00 -14.74 -15.52
CA HIS A 172 -14.28 -15.77 -16.28
C HIS A 172 -15.00 -15.98 -17.61
N HIS A 173 -14.34 -15.58 -18.70
CA HIS A 173 -14.80 -15.87 -20.05
C HIS A 173 -14.33 -17.27 -20.40
N ASP A 174 -15.21 -18.26 -20.17
CA ASP A 174 -15.20 -19.48 -20.99
C ASP A 174 -15.17 -19.01 -22.47
N GLU A 175 -14.07 -19.22 -23.21
CA GLU A 175 -13.92 -18.79 -24.62
C GLU A 175 -14.75 -19.67 -25.60
N ASP A 176 -16.01 -19.94 -25.23
CA ASP A 176 -16.87 -20.96 -25.84
C ASP A 176 -18.29 -20.46 -26.19
N GLU A 177 -18.47 -19.13 -26.39
CA GLU A 177 -19.70 -18.53 -26.99
C GLU A 177 -19.45 -17.81 -28.34
N ASP A 178 -19.12 -18.60 -29.37
CA ASP A 178 -19.82 -18.63 -30.68
C ASP A 178 -20.20 -17.25 -31.30
N HIS A 179 -19.23 -16.32 -31.41
CA HIS A 179 -19.46 -14.93 -31.84
C HIS A 179 -19.78 -14.79 -33.35
N HIS A 180 -21.04 -15.07 -33.71
CA HIS A 180 -21.59 -14.96 -35.07
C HIS A 180 -22.83 -14.03 -35.15
N GLU A 181 -22.64 -12.70 -35.17
CA GLU A 181 -23.62 -11.75 -35.74
C GLU A 181 -23.04 -10.93 -36.92
N GLU A 182 -23.91 -10.58 -37.87
CA GLU A 182 -23.55 -10.04 -39.20
C GLU A 182 -23.25 -8.53 -39.17
N ASP A 183 -22.10 -8.08 -39.71
CA ASP A 183 -21.94 -6.68 -40.17
C ASP A 183 -21.51 -6.59 -41.66
N ASP A 184 -22.42 -6.06 -42.47
CA ASP A 184 -22.46 -6.12 -43.93
C ASP A 184 -21.84 -4.82 -44.51
N HIS A 185 -20.50 -4.68 -44.50
CA HIS A 185 -19.81 -3.43 -44.88
C HIS A 185 -18.69 -3.55 -45.96
N ASP A 186 -19.04 -3.12 -47.18
CA ASP A 186 -18.17 -2.99 -48.39
C ASP A 186 -17.06 -1.89 -48.29
N GLU A 187 -15.95 -2.09 -49.03
CA GLU A 187 -14.92 -1.10 -49.51
C GLU A 187 -14.05 -0.44 -48.38
N ASP A 188 -12.71 -0.55 -48.31
CA ASP A 188 -11.65 -0.85 -49.30
C ASP A 188 -10.36 -1.49 -48.65
N GLU A 189 -9.48 -2.07 -49.47
CA GLU A 189 -8.22 -2.79 -49.14
C GLU A 189 -7.10 -1.89 -48.54
N HIS A 190 -6.33 -2.40 -47.57
CA HIS A 190 -4.98 -1.91 -47.22
C HIS A 190 -4.16 -2.98 -46.47
N ASP A 191 -3.23 -3.63 -47.17
CA ASP A 191 -2.32 -4.64 -46.61
C ASP A 191 -1.16 -4.01 -45.83
N HIS A 192 -0.73 -4.68 -44.76
CA HIS A 192 0.55 -4.47 -44.06
C HIS A 192 1.01 -5.83 -43.50
N ASP A 193 1.93 -6.48 -44.20
CA ASP A 193 2.60 -7.69 -43.71
C ASP A 193 3.77 -7.29 -42.78
N GLU A 194 3.95 -8.08 -41.72
CA GLU A 194 5.24 -8.45 -41.10
C GLU A 194 6.28 -7.34 -40.84
N ASP A 195 6.32 -6.84 -39.60
CA ASP A 195 7.59 -6.79 -38.86
C ASP A 195 7.55 -7.94 -37.83
N GLU A 196 8.57 -8.79 -37.81
CA GLU A 196 8.69 -9.93 -36.90
C GLU A 196 8.93 -9.40 -35.47
N HIS A 197 7.90 -9.43 -34.62
CA HIS A 197 8.08 -9.40 -33.18
C HIS A 197 7.99 -10.83 -32.67
N ASP A 198 9.15 -11.38 -32.30
CA ASP A 198 9.21 -12.53 -31.42
C ASP A 198 8.49 -12.13 -30.12
N HIS A 199 7.28 -12.63 -29.92
CA HIS A 199 6.68 -12.71 -28.59
C HIS A 199 7.40 -13.85 -27.87
N ASP A 200 8.58 -13.52 -27.32
CA ASP A 200 9.03 -14.18 -26.10
C ASP A 200 7.90 -13.92 -25.08
N GLU A 201 7.06 -14.92 -24.84
CA GLU A 201 6.18 -14.94 -23.68
C GLU A 201 7.08 -15.12 -22.45
N ASP A 202 7.65 -14.00 -22.01
CA ASP A 202 8.41 -13.89 -20.77
C ASP A 202 7.47 -14.33 -19.63
N GLU A 203 7.52 -15.61 -19.24
CA GLU A 203 6.91 -16.10 -18.00
C GLU A 203 7.34 -15.18 -16.86
N HIS A 204 6.43 -14.31 -16.40
CA HIS A 204 6.75 -13.32 -15.40
C HIS A 204 6.95 -14.01 -14.04
N ASP A 205 8.21 -14.39 -13.75
CA ASP A 205 8.67 -14.78 -12.41
C ASP A 205 8.53 -13.58 -11.46
N HIS A 206 7.30 -13.37 -10.98
CA HIS A 206 6.92 -12.29 -10.06
C HIS A 206 7.56 -12.44 -8.66
N GLY A 207 8.55 -13.32 -8.49
CA GLY A 207 9.39 -13.45 -7.28
C GLY A 207 10.29 -12.24 -6.94
N GLY A 208 10.01 -11.06 -7.50
CA GLY A 208 10.82 -9.84 -7.38
C GLY A 208 10.09 -8.51 -7.18
N ALA A 209 8.76 -8.44 -7.27
CA ALA A 209 8.02 -7.20 -7.01
C ALA A 209 8.03 -6.87 -5.50
N ASP A 210 8.35 -5.63 -5.12
CA ASP A 210 8.45 -5.25 -3.70
C ASP A 210 7.06 -4.95 -3.11
N ARG A 211 6.27 -6.01 -2.90
CA ARG A 211 4.90 -5.97 -2.33
C ARG A 211 4.87 -5.13 -1.04
N VAL A 212 4.10 -4.05 -1.05
CA VAL A 212 3.90 -3.16 0.10
C VAL A 212 3.17 -3.93 1.19
N ARG A 213 3.70 -3.89 2.41
CA ARG A 213 3.19 -4.68 3.55
C ARG A 213 2.39 -3.79 4.49
N ALA A 214 1.24 -4.28 4.95
CA ALA A 214 0.50 -3.63 6.02
C ALA A 214 1.38 -3.49 7.27
N GLU A 215 1.46 -2.28 7.82
CA GLU A 215 2.19 -2.00 9.06
C GLU A 215 1.48 -2.62 10.27
N GLU A 216 0.15 -2.52 10.29
CA GLU A 216 -0.69 -3.07 11.33
C GLU A 216 -2.06 -3.56 10.81
N THR A 217 -2.64 -4.51 11.54
CA THR A 217 -4.03 -4.98 11.31
C THR A 217 -4.88 -4.66 12.53
N LEU A 218 -5.85 -3.77 12.35
CA LEU A 218 -6.71 -3.22 13.39
C LEU A 218 -7.87 -4.16 13.76
N SER A 219 -8.34 -4.08 15.01
CA SER A 219 -9.33 -5.04 15.54
C SER A 219 -10.76 -4.50 15.57
N THR A 220 -11.53 -4.76 14.52
CA THR A 220 -12.97 -4.42 14.31
C THR A 220 -13.96 -4.99 15.35
N LYS A 221 -13.46 -5.70 16.37
CA LYS A 221 -14.20 -6.59 17.25
C LYS A 221 -15.25 -5.93 18.17
N ASP A 222 -15.03 -4.68 18.55
CA ASP A 222 -15.93 -3.90 19.41
C ASP A 222 -16.51 -2.66 18.68
N SER A 223 -16.32 -2.53 17.35
CA SER A 223 -16.87 -1.46 16.49
C SER A 223 -18.22 -1.85 15.83
N ASN A 224 -18.69 -1.05 14.86
CA ASN A 224 -19.93 -1.28 14.11
C ASN A 224 -19.72 -1.93 12.72
N CYS A 225 -18.53 -2.46 12.41
CA CYS A 225 -18.26 -3.07 11.11
C CYS A 225 -19.17 -4.28 10.79
N PRO A 226 -19.27 -4.66 9.50
CA PRO A 226 -19.77 -5.97 9.10
C PRO A 226 -19.04 -7.11 9.83
N ALA A 227 -19.70 -8.26 9.95
CA ALA A 227 -19.09 -9.44 10.55
C ALA A 227 -18.12 -10.08 9.54
N GLY A 228 -16.86 -10.24 9.94
CA GLY A 228 -15.79 -10.75 9.09
C GLY A 228 -14.77 -9.68 8.68
N THR A 229 -15.13 -8.39 8.75
CA THR A 229 -14.27 -7.31 8.26
C THR A 229 -12.92 -7.24 8.97
N THR A 230 -11.86 -7.33 8.18
CA THR A 230 -10.47 -6.98 8.53
C THR A 230 -10.22 -5.53 8.16
N VAL A 231 -9.39 -4.82 8.93
CA VAL A 231 -8.89 -3.48 8.58
C VAL A 231 -7.37 -3.54 8.70
N SER A 232 -6.67 -3.23 7.62
CA SER A 232 -5.21 -3.14 7.57
C SER A 232 -4.79 -1.71 7.28
N VAL A 233 -3.69 -1.25 7.87
CA VAL A 233 -3.08 0.06 7.60
C VAL A 233 -1.82 -0.15 6.78
N TYR A 234 -1.71 0.56 5.68
CA TYR A 234 -0.55 0.57 4.79
C TYR A 234 -0.02 2.00 4.73
N HIS A 235 1.29 2.18 4.85
CA HIS A 235 1.92 3.45 4.51
C HIS A 235 2.13 3.48 2.99
N LEU A 236 1.65 4.53 2.32
CA LEU A 236 1.71 4.71 0.86
C LEU A 236 2.31 6.08 0.57
N GLU A 237 3.33 6.14 -0.27
CA GLU A 237 3.87 7.39 -0.85
C GLU A 237 2.96 7.91 -1.98
N GLU A 238 3.11 9.18 -2.38
CA GLU A 238 2.37 9.77 -3.51
C GLU A 238 2.73 9.05 -4.83
N GLY A 239 1.72 8.56 -5.58
CA GLY A 239 1.92 7.84 -6.84
C GLY A 239 0.88 6.78 -7.18
N GLU A 240 1.18 5.98 -8.20
CA GLU A 240 0.29 4.93 -8.73
C GLU A 240 0.66 3.54 -8.19
N TYR A 241 -0.37 2.79 -7.80
CA TYR A 241 -0.27 1.44 -7.23
C TYR A 241 -1.27 0.51 -7.90
N VAL A 242 -0.86 -0.73 -8.18
CA VAL A 242 -1.80 -1.80 -8.54
C VAL A 242 -2.20 -2.54 -7.27
N PHE A 243 -3.50 -2.61 -7.02
CA PHE A 243 -4.08 -3.46 -5.97
C PHE A 243 -4.53 -4.77 -6.62
N GLU A 244 -3.88 -5.85 -6.21
CA GLU A 244 -4.07 -7.25 -6.59
C GLU A 244 -4.95 -7.91 -5.51
N PHE A 245 -6.15 -8.39 -5.90
CA PHE A 245 -7.11 -9.05 -5.00
C PHE A 245 -7.28 -10.53 -5.33
N GLU A 246 -7.15 -11.37 -4.30
CA GLU A 246 -7.39 -12.82 -4.34
C GLU A 246 -8.67 -13.10 -3.52
N ALA A 247 -9.67 -13.82 -4.07
CA ALA A 247 -10.99 -13.94 -3.43
C ALA A 247 -11.74 -15.28 -3.66
N GLU A 248 -11.64 -16.22 -2.71
CA GLU A 248 -12.41 -17.48 -2.71
C GLU A 248 -13.93 -17.25 -2.90
N ASP A 249 -14.53 -17.90 -3.92
CA ASP A 249 -15.99 -18.11 -4.03
C ASP A 249 -16.82 -16.77 -4.13
N MET A 250 -16.20 -15.65 -4.54
CA MET A 250 -16.74 -14.28 -4.36
C MET A 250 -16.70 -13.34 -5.59
N ALA A 251 -17.57 -13.59 -6.56
CA ALA A 251 -17.81 -12.74 -7.76
C ALA A 251 -18.12 -11.23 -7.53
N SER A 252 -18.27 -10.75 -6.28
CA SER A 252 -18.25 -9.31 -5.95
C SER A 252 -18.16 -9.07 -4.44
N PHE A 253 -17.41 -8.04 -4.04
CA PHE A 253 -17.26 -7.62 -2.66
C PHE A 253 -17.26 -6.09 -2.52
N THR A 254 -17.13 -5.59 -1.29
CA THR A 254 -17.05 -4.14 -1.03
C THR A 254 -15.81 -3.84 -0.21
N MET A 255 -14.89 -3.08 -0.81
CA MET A 255 -13.77 -2.45 -0.12
C MET A 255 -14.24 -1.11 0.45
N ALA A 256 -13.68 -0.69 1.59
CA ALA A 256 -13.63 0.72 1.95
C ALA A 256 -12.17 1.13 2.18
N MET A 257 -11.85 2.36 1.78
CA MET A 257 -10.52 2.97 1.93
C MET A 257 -10.70 4.36 2.55
N ALA A 258 -9.75 4.79 3.39
CA ALA A 258 -9.67 6.14 3.93
C ALA A 258 -8.27 6.43 4.48
N ALA A 259 -7.79 7.67 4.35
CA ALA A 259 -6.56 8.11 5.01
C ALA A 259 -6.74 8.14 6.54
N LYS A 260 -5.71 7.72 7.29
CA LYS A 260 -5.69 7.71 8.75
C LYS A 260 -5.60 9.15 9.25
N SER A 261 -6.75 9.69 9.66
CA SER A 261 -6.84 10.94 10.42
C SER A 261 -5.72 10.99 11.46
N GLY A 262 -4.93 12.06 11.51
CA GLY A 262 -3.90 12.25 12.54
C GLY A 262 -2.48 11.82 12.17
N ALA A 263 -2.27 11.20 11.02
CA ALA A 263 -1.02 11.41 10.30
C ALA A 263 -0.85 12.93 10.11
N HIS A 264 0.27 13.48 10.57
CA HIS A 264 0.68 14.82 10.16
C HIS A 264 1.36 14.65 8.81
N ASP A 265 0.94 15.43 7.80
CA ASP A 265 1.60 15.51 6.50
C ASP A 265 3.03 16.05 6.71
N HIS A 266 3.97 15.17 7.03
CA HIS A 266 5.39 15.48 7.13
C HIS A 266 5.97 15.55 5.72
N ALA A 267 5.58 16.60 4.98
CA ALA A 267 6.08 16.90 3.64
C ALA A 267 7.61 16.86 3.62
N HIS A 268 8.16 15.73 3.18
CA HIS A 268 9.58 15.52 3.09
C HIS A 268 10.10 16.41 1.95
N ASP A 269 10.91 17.42 2.31
CA ASP A 269 11.52 18.39 1.38
C ASP A 269 12.56 17.71 0.48
N HIS A 270 12.08 16.91 -0.47
CA HIS A 270 12.82 16.32 -1.59
C HIS A 270 13.22 17.45 -2.56
N GLY A 271 14.16 18.29 -2.12
CA GLY A 271 14.46 19.56 -2.77
C GLY A 271 14.90 19.42 -4.24
N ASP A 272 14.00 19.82 -5.14
CA ASP A 272 14.19 19.86 -6.59
C ASP A 272 15.54 20.47 -7.03
N GLU A 273 16.31 19.76 -7.85
CA GLU A 273 17.36 20.38 -8.67
C GLU A 273 16.79 20.77 -10.05
N ASP A 274 16.71 22.08 -10.33
CA ASP A 274 16.16 22.70 -11.56
C ASP A 274 16.50 21.95 -12.88
N HIS A 275 15.50 21.43 -13.60
CA HIS A 275 15.65 20.95 -14.99
C HIS A 275 15.03 21.91 -16.03
N ASP A 276 15.88 22.71 -16.69
CA ASP A 276 15.52 23.70 -17.73
C ASP A 276 14.91 23.05 -19.01
N GLU A 277 13.60 23.20 -19.25
CA GLU A 277 12.97 22.92 -20.55
C GLU A 277 13.55 23.80 -21.68
N HIS A 278 14.05 23.20 -22.77
CA HIS A 278 14.34 23.89 -24.04
C HIS A 278 13.92 23.03 -25.25
N GLY A 279 12.66 23.14 -25.68
CA GLY A 279 12.21 22.61 -26.97
C GLY A 279 12.63 23.46 -28.19
N ASP A 280 12.63 22.86 -29.38
CA ASP A 280 12.71 23.55 -30.69
C ASP A 280 11.98 22.70 -31.75
N GLU A 281 11.42 23.35 -32.79
CA GLU A 281 10.50 22.74 -33.77
C GLU A 281 11.20 22.14 -35.03
N ASP A 282 10.43 21.37 -35.82
CA ASP A 282 10.42 21.33 -37.31
C ASP A 282 11.35 20.42 -38.19
N HIS A 283 10.67 19.66 -39.08
CA HIS A 283 10.87 19.53 -40.55
C HIS A 283 11.72 18.43 -41.26
N ASP A 284 11.04 17.63 -42.12
CA ASP A 284 11.20 17.49 -43.62
C ASP A 284 11.36 16.09 -44.32
N GLU A 285 10.41 15.86 -45.25
CA GLU A 285 10.22 14.92 -46.40
C GLU A 285 11.33 14.01 -47.02
N HIS A 286 10.86 12.89 -47.65
CA HIS A 286 11.26 12.17 -48.91
C HIS A 286 11.36 10.62 -48.68
N GLY A 287 10.90 9.65 -49.51
CA GLY A 287 10.89 9.44 -50.99
C GLY A 287 11.93 8.36 -51.37
N ASP A 288 11.76 7.34 -52.24
CA ASP A 288 10.80 7.00 -53.33
C ASP A 288 10.90 5.49 -53.77
N GLU A 289 9.88 4.95 -54.48
CA GLU A 289 9.88 3.92 -55.58
C GLU A 289 10.26 2.40 -55.39
N ASP A 290 9.23 1.54 -55.61
CA ASP A 290 9.15 0.26 -56.40
C ASP A 290 10.01 -1.02 -56.12
N HIS A 291 9.36 -2.18 -55.82
CA HIS A 291 9.19 -3.33 -56.75
C HIS A 291 8.50 -4.63 -56.20
N ASP A 292 7.83 -5.39 -57.08
CA ASP A 292 6.99 -6.59 -56.86
C ASP A 292 7.51 -7.93 -57.48
N GLU A 293 7.17 -9.11 -56.89
CA GLU A 293 7.05 -10.49 -57.47
C GLU A 293 6.76 -11.54 -56.32
N ASP A 294 5.53 -11.99 -56.01
CA ASP A 294 4.58 -12.93 -56.69
C ASP A 294 4.74 -14.46 -56.33
N GLU A 295 3.83 -15.05 -55.52
CA GLU A 295 3.17 -16.40 -55.64
C GLU A 295 2.81 -17.12 -54.28
N GLY A 296 1.50 -17.36 -53.98
CA GLY A 296 1.04 -18.71 -53.52
C GLY A 296 0.20 -18.95 -52.25
N GLU A 297 -1.10 -18.56 -52.21
CA GLU A 297 -2.09 -19.01 -51.20
C GLU A 297 -2.25 -20.55 -51.09
N HIS A 298 -2.49 -21.08 -49.88
CA HIS A 298 -3.09 -22.42 -49.68
C HIS A 298 -3.82 -22.57 -48.31
N ASP A 299 -5.06 -22.06 -48.25
CA ASP A 299 -6.01 -22.16 -47.12
C ASP A 299 -6.69 -23.56 -47.02
N HIS A 300 -7.12 -23.93 -45.80
CA HIS A 300 -7.61 -25.26 -45.39
C HIS A 300 -8.80 -25.18 -44.40
N GLY A 301 -9.97 -24.71 -44.86
CA GLY A 301 -11.21 -24.67 -44.06
C GLY A 301 -11.94 -26.02 -43.87
N ASP A 302 -12.87 -26.05 -42.90
CA ASP A 302 -13.33 -27.22 -42.12
C ASP A 302 -14.18 -28.28 -42.86
N GLU A 303 -14.07 -29.55 -42.45
CA GLU A 303 -14.80 -30.68 -43.05
C GLU A 303 -16.15 -30.99 -42.37
N LEU A 304 -17.24 -30.55 -43.01
CA LEU A 304 -18.62 -30.94 -42.64
C LEU A 304 -18.87 -32.46 -42.86
N PRO A 305 -19.68 -33.15 -42.01
CA PRO A 305 -19.81 -34.61 -41.99
C PRO A 305 -20.27 -35.25 -43.31
N VAL A 306 -19.59 -36.34 -43.71
CA VAL A 306 -19.58 -36.84 -45.09
C VAL A 306 -20.09 -38.28 -45.25
N CYS A 307 -20.78 -38.54 -46.37
CA CYS A 307 -21.15 -39.88 -46.82
C CYS A 307 -20.10 -40.45 -47.80
N HIS A 308 -19.43 -41.56 -47.47
CA HIS A 308 -18.26 -42.10 -48.18
C HIS A 308 -18.50 -43.51 -48.79
N GLU A 309 -18.11 -43.74 -50.06
CA GLU A 309 -18.09 -45.08 -50.68
C GLU A 309 -16.69 -45.75 -50.54
N GLU A 310 -16.52 -46.66 -49.57
CA GLU A 310 -15.29 -47.46 -49.34
C GLU A 310 -14.68 -48.10 -50.61
N ALA A 311 -15.51 -48.40 -51.61
CA ALA A 311 -15.12 -49.10 -52.82
C ALA A 311 -14.50 -48.19 -53.90
N THR A 312 -14.59 -46.87 -53.73
CA THR A 312 -14.12 -45.84 -54.67
C THR A 312 -13.34 -44.71 -54.02
N HIS A 313 -13.52 -44.48 -52.71
CA HIS A 313 -13.12 -43.25 -52.00
C HIS A 313 -13.69 -41.99 -52.67
N GLU A 314 -14.99 -42.03 -53.01
CA GLU A 314 -15.75 -40.87 -53.49
C GLU A 314 -16.72 -40.41 -52.38
N ASN A 315 -16.73 -39.11 -52.09
CA ASN A 315 -17.61 -38.44 -51.13
C ASN A 315 -18.95 -38.05 -51.79
N HIS A 316 -20.05 -38.11 -51.02
CA HIS A 316 -21.43 -37.96 -51.51
C HIS A 316 -22.29 -37.04 -50.62
N ASP A 317 -21.98 -35.74 -50.64
CA ASP A 317 -22.74 -34.60 -50.06
C ASP A 317 -24.22 -34.51 -50.50
N GLU A 318 -24.65 -35.33 -51.46
CA GLU A 318 -26.05 -35.54 -51.83
C GLU A 318 -26.90 -36.33 -50.80
N TYR A 319 -26.28 -36.94 -49.78
CA TYR A 319 -26.93 -37.69 -48.70
C TYR A 319 -26.81 -37.01 -47.33
N THR A 320 -27.55 -35.93 -47.08
CA THR A 320 -27.43 -35.11 -45.85
C THR A 320 -27.97 -35.75 -44.54
N THR A 321 -27.90 -37.08 -44.37
CA THR A 321 -28.25 -37.82 -43.13
C THR A 321 -27.69 -39.26 -43.12
N LYS A 322 -27.17 -39.74 -41.97
CA LYS A 322 -26.76 -41.14 -41.66
C LYS A 322 -27.70 -42.20 -42.28
N ALA A 323 -28.98 -42.14 -41.92
CA ALA A 323 -30.02 -43.06 -42.40
C ALA A 323 -30.34 -43.00 -43.91
N SER A 324 -29.80 -42.02 -44.66
CA SER A 324 -29.87 -41.97 -46.13
C SER A 324 -28.60 -42.52 -46.80
N CYS A 325 -27.44 -42.30 -46.18
CA CYS A 325 -26.14 -42.81 -46.59
C CYS A 325 -26.06 -44.35 -46.46
N GLU A 326 -26.37 -44.88 -45.26
CA GLU A 326 -26.49 -46.32 -45.01
C GLU A 326 -27.45 -47.02 -45.99
N ALA A 327 -28.53 -46.31 -46.37
CA ALA A 327 -29.57 -46.82 -47.25
C ALA A 327 -29.17 -46.83 -48.74
N ALA A 328 -28.16 -46.04 -49.13
CA ALA A 328 -27.45 -46.17 -50.39
C ALA A 328 -26.46 -47.36 -50.36
N GLY A 329 -25.89 -47.63 -49.19
CA GLY A 329 -24.88 -48.66 -48.93
C GLY A 329 -23.48 -48.08 -48.75
N TYR A 330 -23.41 -46.85 -48.22
CA TYR A 330 -22.21 -46.06 -48.00
C TYR A 330 -22.01 -45.84 -46.49
N LEU A 331 -20.76 -45.59 -46.08
CA LEU A 331 -20.43 -45.28 -44.70
C LEU A 331 -20.75 -43.82 -44.43
N TRP A 332 -21.37 -43.54 -43.29
CA TRP A 332 -21.56 -42.18 -42.82
C TRP A 332 -20.50 -41.90 -41.78
N LEU A 333 -19.68 -40.90 -42.03
CA LEU A 333 -18.77 -40.34 -41.06
C LEU A 333 -19.54 -39.15 -40.43
N GLU A 334 -19.89 -39.29 -39.16
CA GLU A 334 -19.99 -38.11 -38.30
C GLU A 334 -18.57 -37.53 -38.14
N ALA A 335 -18.47 -36.26 -37.77
CA ALA A 335 -17.27 -35.77 -37.11
C ALA A 335 -17.28 -36.40 -35.70
N ASP A 336 -16.21 -37.14 -35.40
CA ASP A 336 -15.70 -37.43 -34.06
C ASP A 336 -16.70 -38.13 -33.08
N GLU A 337 -16.76 -39.47 -33.19
CA GLU A 337 -17.30 -40.41 -32.17
C GLU A 337 -16.42 -41.69 -32.17
N ASP A 338 -16.12 -42.24 -30.98
CA ASP A 338 -15.66 -43.62 -30.68
C ASP A 338 -14.15 -44.03 -30.84
N ASP A 339 -13.17 -43.30 -30.27
CA ASP A 339 -11.79 -43.83 -30.16
C ASP A 339 -11.65 -45.00 -29.17
N LEU A 340 -12.31 -44.95 -28.00
CA LEU A 340 -12.36 -46.05 -27.02
C LEU A 340 -12.82 -47.38 -27.61
N HIS A 341 -13.66 -47.33 -28.66
CA HIS A 341 -14.14 -48.55 -29.30
C HIS A 341 -13.08 -49.18 -30.22
N ALA A 342 -12.09 -48.40 -30.68
CA ALA A 342 -10.85 -48.90 -31.25
C ALA A 342 -9.91 -49.47 -30.18
N ILE A 343 -9.68 -48.74 -29.07
CA ILE A 343 -8.81 -49.17 -27.93
C ILE A 343 -9.12 -50.60 -27.47
N MET A 344 -10.39 -50.95 -27.23
CA MET A 344 -10.71 -52.33 -26.81
C MET A 344 -10.76 -53.36 -27.97
N GLU A 345 -10.82 -52.97 -29.25
CA GLU A 345 -10.67 -53.94 -30.36
C GLU A 345 -9.19 -54.13 -30.81
N SER A 346 -8.28 -53.20 -30.46
CA SER A 346 -6.82 -53.37 -30.59
C SER A 346 -6.21 -54.17 -29.42
N PHE A 347 -6.53 -53.81 -28.17
CA PHE A 347 -5.75 -54.23 -27.00
C PHE A 347 -6.34 -55.42 -26.20
N ASP A 348 -7.59 -55.87 -26.46
CA ASP A 348 -8.14 -57.14 -25.92
C ASP A 348 -7.46 -58.37 -26.57
N ALA A 349 -6.18 -58.57 -26.23
CA ALA A 349 -5.28 -59.57 -26.79
C ALA A 349 -5.74 -61.01 -26.50
N ASN A 350 -6.44 -61.24 -25.38
CA ASN A 350 -6.99 -62.54 -25.04
C ASN A 350 -8.39 -62.81 -25.64
N ASN A 351 -9.11 -61.76 -26.04
CA ASN A 351 -10.45 -61.73 -26.61
C ASN A 351 -11.55 -62.27 -25.67
N ASP A 352 -11.60 -61.75 -24.43
CA ASP A 352 -12.72 -61.97 -23.50
C ASP A 352 -13.56 -60.74 -23.13
N SER A 353 -13.31 -59.60 -23.80
CA SER A 353 -14.09 -58.35 -23.78
C SER A 353 -14.03 -57.59 -22.46
N SER A 354 -12.82 -57.55 -21.88
CA SER A 354 -12.41 -56.68 -20.78
C SER A 354 -10.89 -56.54 -20.85
N LEU A 355 -10.32 -55.38 -20.51
CA LEU A 355 -8.87 -55.19 -20.46
C LEU A 355 -8.34 -55.51 -19.07
N SER A 356 -7.30 -56.34 -18.97
CA SER A 356 -6.50 -56.44 -17.75
C SER A 356 -5.42 -55.34 -17.71
N LEU A 357 -4.87 -55.01 -16.55
CA LEU A 357 -3.82 -53.98 -16.45
C LEU A 357 -2.60 -54.26 -17.36
N GLU A 358 -2.26 -55.53 -17.58
CA GLU A 358 -1.20 -55.96 -18.52
C GLU A 358 -1.59 -55.73 -20.00
N GLU A 359 -2.89 -55.73 -20.33
CA GLU A 359 -3.45 -55.43 -21.66
C GLU A 359 -3.81 -53.94 -21.85
N PHE A 360 -3.96 -53.18 -20.75
CA PHE A 360 -4.22 -51.73 -20.77
C PHE A 360 -2.92 -50.93 -20.92
N LEU A 361 -1.88 -51.26 -20.12
CA LEU A 361 -0.57 -50.59 -20.22
C LEU A 361 0.16 -50.91 -21.55
N GLU A 362 0.10 -52.16 -22.05
CA GLU A 362 0.57 -52.52 -23.43
C GLU A 362 -0.28 -51.82 -24.52
N GLY A 363 -1.36 -51.13 -24.14
CA GLY A 363 -2.18 -50.28 -25.00
C GLY A 363 -1.71 -48.82 -25.01
N MET A 364 -1.53 -48.19 -23.85
CA MET A 364 -1.11 -46.78 -23.74
C MET A 364 0.32 -46.59 -24.26
N GLU A 365 1.27 -47.45 -23.86
CA GLU A 365 2.66 -47.51 -24.38
C GLU A 365 2.70 -47.61 -25.93
N ALA A 366 1.64 -48.18 -26.53
CA ALA A 366 1.52 -48.37 -27.98
C ALA A 366 0.75 -47.24 -28.71
N MET A 367 0.22 -46.24 -27.99
CA MET A 367 -0.34 -45.02 -28.57
C MET A 367 0.73 -43.92 -28.68
N GLU A 368 1.58 -43.79 -27.66
CA GLU A 368 2.74 -42.89 -27.69
C GLU A 368 3.73 -43.23 -28.83
N GLU A 369 4.04 -44.52 -29.07
CA GLU A 369 4.95 -44.97 -30.16
C GLU A 369 4.51 -44.50 -31.58
N ASP A 370 3.24 -44.16 -31.82
CA ASP A 370 2.73 -43.73 -33.15
C ASP A 370 2.80 -42.19 -33.36
N HIS A 371 3.08 -41.38 -32.32
CA HIS A 371 3.35 -39.93 -32.46
C HIS A 371 4.77 -39.65 -33.00
N ASP A 372 5.76 -40.45 -32.59
CA ASP A 372 7.20 -40.24 -32.85
C ASP A 372 7.66 -40.73 -34.27
N HIS A 373 6.93 -40.37 -35.34
CA HIS A 373 7.06 -41.08 -36.63
C HIS A 373 7.16 -40.31 -37.95
N ASP A 374 7.98 -39.24 -38.01
CA ASP A 374 8.40 -38.60 -39.29
C ASP A 374 9.93 -38.58 -39.58
N GLY A 375 10.65 -39.71 -39.47
CA GLY A 375 12.10 -39.72 -39.83
C GLY A 375 12.88 -41.05 -40.00
N GLU A 376 13.17 -41.46 -41.25
CA GLU A 376 14.28 -42.37 -41.70
C GLU A 376 14.85 -43.44 -40.72
N ALA A 377 14.28 -44.65 -40.73
CA ALA A 377 14.78 -45.82 -39.99
C ALA A 377 16.30 -46.13 -40.16
N SER A 378 17.10 -45.84 -39.12
CA SER A 378 18.58 -45.92 -39.15
C SER A 378 19.20 -46.80 -38.03
N ASN A 379 19.25 -48.12 -38.28
CA ASN A 379 19.98 -49.11 -37.47
C ASN A 379 21.36 -48.61 -36.95
N GLN A 380 21.58 -48.62 -35.64
CA GLN A 380 22.93 -48.77 -35.06
C GLN A 380 22.95 -49.37 -33.63
N THR A 381 24.14 -49.55 -33.06
CA THR A 381 24.34 -50.31 -31.82
C THR A 381 25.34 -49.65 -30.88
N ALA A 382 24.89 -49.47 -29.63
CA ALA A 382 25.64 -49.39 -28.38
C ALA A 382 26.40 -48.10 -28.00
N ALA A 383 26.06 -47.66 -26.77
CA ALA A 383 26.91 -47.02 -25.76
C ALA A 383 27.11 -45.48 -25.79
N SER A 384 26.03 -44.74 -25.50
CA SER A 384 26.01 -43.82 -24.34
C SER A 384 25.72 -44.62 -23.05
N ASN A 385 25.97 -44.05 -21.86
CA ASN A 385 25.72 -44.70 -20.55
C ASN A 385 25.70 -43.65 -19.41
N GLU A 386 24.88 -42.61 -19.55
CA GLU A 386 24.70 -41.60 -18.49
C GLU A 386 23.26 -41.06 -18.44
N THR A 387 22.53 -41.03 -19.57
CA THR A 387 21.07 -40.72 -19.67
C THR A 387 20.17 -41.99 -19.56
N GLU A 388 20.50 -42.92 -18.67
CA GLU A 388 19.72 -44.17 -18.44
C GLU A 388 18.81 -44.06 -17.18
N HIS A 389 18.60 -42.85 -16.61
CA HIS A 389 17.82 -42.66 -15.37
C HIS A 389 16.62 -41.71 -15.51
N GLU A 390 16.74 -40.50 -16.08
CA GLU A 390 15.57 -39.58 -16.18
C GLU A 390 14.40 -40.20 -16.98
N HIS A 391 14.74 -40.90 -18.07
CA HIS A 391 13.78 -41.65 -18.91
C HIS A 391 13.21 -42.92 -18.23
N ASP A 392 13.86 -43.46 -17.19
CA ASP A 392 13.30 -44.55 -16.36
C ASP A 392 12.20 -43.96 -15.46
N ALA A 393 12.43 -42.78 -14.87
CA ALA A 393 11.54 -42.16 -13.89
C ALA A 393 10.31 -41.42 -14.49
N ARG A 394 10.43 -40.69 -15.63
CA ARG A 394 9.24 -40.12 -16.34
C ARG A 394 8.25 -41.24 -16.72
N HIS A 395 8.77 -42.39 -17.18
CA HIS A 395 7.97 -43.57 -17.54
C HIS A 395 7.44 -44.35 -16.32
N GLU A 396 8.20 -44.53 -15.23
CA GLU A 396 7.63 -45.12 -14.00
C GLU A 396 6.52 -44.25 -13.38
N LEU A 397 6.56 -42.92 -13.57
CA LEU A 397 5.52 -41.98 -13.17
C LEU A 397 4.26 -42.06 -14.05
N GLU A 398 4.43 -42.04 -15.37
CA GLU A 398 3.36 -42.18 -16.37
C GLU A 398 2.65 -43.55 -16.23
N VAL A 399 3.39 -44.65 -16.06
CA VAL A 399 2.84 -45.98 -15.75
C VAL A 399 2.13 -46.03 -14.39
N ALA A 400 2.58 -45.26 -13.38
CA ALA A 400 1.89 -45.16 -12.10
C ALA A 400 0.56 -44.40 -12.21
N MET A 401 0.51 -43.33 -13.00
CA MET A 401 -0.69 -42.55 -13.31
C MET A 401 -1.74 -43.42 -14.04
N TRP A 402 -1.36 -44.12 -15.11
CA TRP A 402 -2.25 -45.08 -15.80
C TRP A 402 -2.70 -46.23 -14.88
N THR A 403 -1.85 -46.68 -13.95
CA THR A 403 -2.22 -47.70 -12.97
C THR A 403 -3.25 -47.17 -11.95
N TYR A 404 -3.14 -45.91 -11.53
CA TYR A 404 -4.12 -45.25 -10.66
C TYR A 404 -5.48 -45.12 -11.36
N LEU A 405 -5.49 -44.56 -12.58
CA LEU A 405 -6.70 -44.41 -13.40
C LEU A 405 -7.40 -45.77 -13.65
N PHE A 406 -6.62 -46.84 -13.92
CA PHE A 406 -7.16 -48.19 -14.06
C PHE A 406 -7.84 -48.71 -12.77
N ASP A 407 -7.21 -48.54 -11.60
CA ASP A 407 -7.76 -49.04 -10.32
C ASP A 407 -8.98 -48.21 -9.85
N GLN A 408 -9.09 -46.94 -10.25
CA GLN A 408 -10.27 -46.09 -10.02
C GLN A 408 -11.44 -46.49 -10.94
N ALA A 409 -11.17 -46.75 -12.22
CA ALA A 409 -12.16 -47.20 -13.19
C ALA A 409 -12.69 -48.64 -12.91
N ASP A 410 -11.95 -49.51 -12.21
CA ASP A 410 -12.41 -50.84 -11.74
C ASP A 410 -13.38 -50.74 -10.54
N THR A 411 -14.53 -50.09 -10.75
CA THR A 411 -15.56 -49.83 -9.73
C THR A 411 -16.16 -51.10 -9.08
N ASP A 412 -16.05 -52.26 -9.76
CA ASP A 412 -16.46 -53.61 -9.28
C ASP A 412 -15.35 -54.32 -8.46
N ASN A 413 -14.10 -53.84 -8.55
CA ASN A 413 -12.88 -54.37 -7.92
C ASN A 413 -12.59 -55.82 -8.34
N ASN A 414 -12.55 -56.07 -9.64
CA ASN A 414 -12.31 -57.39 -10.25
C ASN A 414 -10.96 -57.52 -10.98
N SER A 415 -10.22 -56.42 -11.12
CA SER A 415 -8.96 -56.22 -11.84
C SER A 415 -9.05 -56.44 -13.35
N LEU A 416 -10.19 -56.05 -13.95
CA LEU A 416 -10.42 -55.98 -15.40
C LEU A 416 -11.40 -54.82 -15.70
N LEU A 417 -11.08 -53.93 -16.64
CA LEU A 417 -12.02 -52.89 -17.11
C LEU A 417 -12.95 -53.47 -18.18
N SER A 418 -14.27 -53.32 -18.00
CA SER A 418 -15.26 -53.59 -19.06
C SER A 418 -15.61 -52.33 -19.84
N MET A 419 -16.35 -52.45 -20.95
CA MET A 419 -16.75 -51.28 -21.78
C MET A 419 -17.41 -50.17 -20.95
N ALA A 420 -18.25 -50.52 -19.96
CA ALA A 420 -18.95 -49.54 -19.13
C ALA A 420 -18.13 -49.00 -17.94
N GLU A 421 -16.84 -49.38 -17.87
CA GLU A 421 -15.83 -48.85 -16.95
C GLU A 421 -14.76 -48.08 -17.76
N LEU A 422 -14.53 -48.44 -19.03
CA LEU A 422 -13.81 -47.60 -20.00
C LEU A 422 -14.64 -46.37 -20.41
N GLU A 423 -15.94 -46.52 -20.70
CA GLU A 423 -16.90 -45.41 -20.92
C GLU A 423 -16.96 -44.42 -19.73
N GLY A 424 -16.45 -44.79 -18.55
CA GLY A 424 -16.34 -43.93 -17.37
C GLY A 424 -14.88 -43.69 -16.93
N LEU A 425 -13.91 -44.05 -17.78
CA LEU A 425 -12.52 -43.58 -17.75
C LEU A 425 -12.36 -42.43 -18.76
N ASP A 426 -13.04 -42.51 -19.91
CA ASP A 426 -13.34 -41.40 -20.83
C ASP A 426 -13.82 -40.17 -20.03
N GLU A 427 -14.93 -40.34 -19.31
CA GLU A 427 -15.58 -39.34 -18.43
C GLU A 427 -14.71 -38.91 -17.22
N MET A 428 -13.51 -39.50 -17.03
CA MET A 428 -12.51 -39.07 -16.02
C MET A 428 -11.24 -38.47 -16.65
N MET A 429 -11.02 -38.66 -17.95
CA MET A 429 -9.94 -38.03 -18.70
C MET A 429 -10.41 -36.73 -19.36
N ASP A 430 -11.69 -36.64 -19.73
CA ASP A 430 -12.37 -35.40 -20.16
C ASP A 430 -12.65 -34.41 -19.00
N GLU A 431 -12.41 -34.79 -17.74
CA GLU A 431 -12.63 -33.93 -16.54
C GLU A 431 -11.32 -33.38 -15.92
N ASP A 432 -10.13 -33.73 -16.46
CA ASP A 432 -8.76 -33.32 -16.04
C ASP A 432 -8.37 -33.51 -14.53
N GLU A 433 -9.31 -33.89 -13.65
CA GLU A 433 -9.18 -33.83 -12.20
C GLU A 433 -8.53 -35.10 -11.57
N ILE A 434 -7.20 -35.24 -11.68
CA ILE A 434 -6.44 -36.08 -10.73
C ILE A 434 -6.18 -35.27 -9.45
N ASP A 435 -7.02 -35.47 -8.43
CA ASP A 435 -6.96 -34.72 -7.18
C ASP A 435 -5.58 -34.73 -6.48
N ALA A 436 -5.26 -33.68 -5.73
CA ALA A 436 -3.97 -33.53 -5.06
C ALA A 436 -3.64 -34.67 -4.06
N GLU A 437 -4.64 -35.26 -3.38
CA GLU A 437 -4.43 -36.43 -2.50
C GLU A 437 -3.97 -37.65 -3.33
N ALA A 438 -4.45 -37.78 -4.56
CA ALA A 438 -4.03 -38.78 -5.52
C ALA A 438 -2.66 -38.50 -6.15
N MET A 439 -2.37 -37.27 -6.60
CA MET A 439 -1.06 -36.91 -7.16
C MET A 439 0.06 -37.10 -6.13
N ALA A 440 -0.13 -36.66 -4.88
CA ALA A 440 0.81 -36.93 -3.80
C ALA A 440 1.02 -38.45 -3.58
N GLN A 441 -0.03 -39.27 -3.69
CA GLN A 441 0.08 -40.73 -3.60
C GLN A 441 0.78 -41.38 -4.81
N ILE A 442 0.64 -40.83 -6.01
CA ILE A 442 1.35 -41.27 -7.22
C ILE A 442 2.85 -40.97 -7.07
N PHE A 443 3.23 -39.72 -6.76
CA PHE A 443 4.64 -39.36 -6.50
C PHE A 443 5.26 -40.21 -5.39
N MET A 444 4.56 -40.40 -4.26
CA MET A 444 5.01 -41.28 -3.17
C MET A 444 5.11 -42.76 -3.54
N THR A 445 4.45 -43.21 -4.62
CA THR A 445 4.55 -44.59 -5.11
C THR A 445 5.76 -44.80 -6.02
N VAL A 446 6.21 -43.74 -6.71
CA VAL A 446 7.34 -43.74 -7.64
C VAL A 446 8.66 -43.47 -6.90
N PHE A 447 8.72 -42.38 -6.11
CA PHE A 447 10.00 -41.83 -5.62
C PHE A 447 10.44 -42.32 -4.22
N ASP A 448 9.61 -43.04 -3.44
CA ASP A 448 10.03 -43.65 -2.15
C ASP A 448 10.76 -45.00 -2.37
N GLU A 449 12.02 -44.96 -2.84
CA GLU A 449 12.88 -46.14 -3.08
C GLU A 449 12.92 -47.11 -1.87
N ASP A 450 13.02 -46.55 -0.67
CA ASP A 450 13.18 -47.29 0.59
C ASP A 450 11.85 -47.91 1.10
N ASN A 451 10.71 -47.42 0.60
CA ASN A 451 9.34 -47.76 1.00
C ASN A 451 9.09 -47.49 2.50
N ASN A 452 9.47 -46.30 2.96
CA ASN A 452 9.32 -45.87 4.35
C ASN A 452 8.04 -45.06 4.63
N GLY A 453 7.49 -44.40 3.60
CA GLY A 453 6.34 -43.49 3.67
C GLY A 453 6.70 -42.00 3.71
N SER A 454 7.92 -41.60 3.37
CA SER A 454 8.36 -40.20 3.22
C SER A 454 9.60 -40.10 2.31
N LEU A 455 9.69 -39.04 1.51
CA LEU A 455 10.84 -38.78 0.62
C LEU A 455 12.00 -38.17 1.40
N SER A 456 13.21 -38.67 1.20
CA SER A 456 14.42 -37.96 1.62
C SER A 456 14.77 -36.83 0.64
N SER A 457 15.71 -35.95 1.01
CA SER A 457 16.15 -34.85 0.13
C SER A 457 16.77 -35.30 -1.19
N GLU A 458 17.27 -36.54 -1.27
CA GLU A 458 17.80 -37.12 -2.51
C GLU A 458 16.60 -37.55 -3.41
N GLU A 459 15.62 -38.28 -2.86
CA GLU A 459 14.40 -38.74 -3.56
C GLU A 459 13.47 -37.57 -3.99
N PHE A 460 13.29 -36.55 -3.13
CA PHE A 460 12.51 -35.35 -3.45
C PHE A 460 13.16 -34.51 -4.56
N SER A 461 14.50 -34.45 -4.64
CA SER A 461 15.19 -33.75 -5.72
C SER A 461 15.08 -34.49 -7.06
N GLU A 462 14.93 -35.82 -7.03
CA GLU A 462 14.67 -36.64 -8.21
C GLU A 462 13.23 -36.46 -8.70
N MET A 463 12.25 -36.41 -7.79
CA MET A 463 10.85 -36.05 -8.08
C MET A 463 10.72 -34.67 -8.74
N MET A 464 11.30 -33.62 -8.12
CA MET A 464 11.27 -32.26 -8.69
C MET A 464 12.04 -32.15 -10.01
N GLY A 465 13.09 -32.96 -10.20
CA GLY A 465 13.86 -33.02 -11.44
C GLY A 465 13.07 -33.64 -12.59
N VAL A 466 12.29 -34.71 -12.33
CA VAL A 466 11.37 -35.28 -13.32
C VAL A 466 10.24 -34.30 -13.62
N MET A 467 9.59 -33.74 -12.59
CA MET A 467 8.44 -32.87 -12.76
C MET A 467 8.75 -31.65 -13.64
N MET A 468 9.87 -30.96 -13.40
CA MET A 468 10.30 -29.81 -14.23
C MET A 468 10.88 -30.20 -15.61
N THR A 469 10.63 -31.42 -16.08
CA THR A 469 10.95 -31.90 -17.45
C THR A 469 9.78 -32.67 -18.07
N MET A 470 8.56 -32.50 -17.53
CA MET A 470 7.34 -33.08 -18.10
C MET A 470 6.77 -32.20 -19.21
N ASP A 471 6.90 -30.88 -19.08
CA ASP A 471 6.39 -29.87 -20.02
C ASP A 471 7.38 -29.55 -21.17
N GLU A 472 8.64 -30.02 -21.08
CA GLU A 472 9.67 -29.86 -22.13
C GLU A 472 9.45 -30.80 -23.34
N ASP A 473 8.37 -30.61 -24.09
CA ASP A 473 8.18 -31.26 -25.39
C ASP A 473 8.70 -30.38 -26.57
N ASP A 474 9.33 -31.04 -27.55
CA ASP A 474 9.68 -30.54 -28.90
C ASP A 474 10.70 -29.37 -29.06
N HIS A 475 11.75 -29.32 -28.23
CA HIS A 475 12.96 -28.51 -28.50
C HIS A 475 14.24 -29.34 -28.72
N GLU A 476 14.85 -29.25 -29.91
CA GLU A 476 16.13 -29.92 -30.22
C GLU A 476 17.27 -29.40 -29.30
N HIS A 477 17.75 -30.22 -28.36
CA HIS A 477 18.97 -29.93 -27.58
C HIS A 477 20.20 -29.70 -28.47
N ASP A 478 20.51 -28.44 -28.83
CA ASP A 478 21.81 -28.08 -29.40
C ASP A 478 22.91 -28.18 -28.31
N GLU A 479 24.07 -28.75 -28.66
CA GLU A 479 24.90 -29.54 -27.72
C GLU A 479 25.16 -28.86 -26.35
N ALA A 480 24.65 -29.49 -25.28
CA ALA A 480 24.78 -29.05 -23.89
C ALA A 480 26.18 -28.54 -23.52
N ASN A 481 26.26 -27.26 -23.14
CA ASN A 481 27.46 -26.72 -22.51
C ASN A 481 27.52 -27.19 -21.06
N ASP A 482 28.50 -28.02 -20.70
CA ASP A 482 28.81 -28.48 -19.34
C ASP A 482 29.10 -27.30 -18.37
N ASN A 483 28.07 -26.55 -17.97
CA ASN A 483 28.17 -25.43 -17.05
C ASN A 483 27.93 -25.91 -15.61
N GLU A 484 29.01 -26.24 -14.89
CA GLU A 484 28.94 -26.66 -13.48
C GLU A 484 28.11 -25.69 -12.59
N THR A 485 27.93 -24.43 -13.01
CA THR A 485 27.17 -23.38 -12.30
C THR A 485 25.65 -23.60 -12.34
N GLU A 486 25.11 -24.12 -13.45
CA GLU A 486 23.66 -24.23 -13.73
C GLU A 486 23.01 -25.29 -12.83
N ALA A 487 23.55 -26.52 -12.90
CA ALA A 487 23.14 -27.64 -12.06
C ALA A 487 23.38 -27.36 -10.56
N GLN A 488 24.37 -26.53 -10.20
CA GLN A 488 24.56 -26.05 -8.83
C GLN A 488 23.43 -25.10 -8.38
N ASN A 489 22.85 -24.32 -9.29
CA ASN A 489 21.73 -23.43 -8.98
C ASN A 489 20.41 -24.21 -8.83
N MET A 490 20.13 -25.16 -9.73
CA MET A 490 18.97 -26.06 -9.63
C MET A 490 19.00 -26.93 -8.36
N THR A 491 20.14 -27.52 -8.02
CA THR A 491 20.32 -28.25 -6.74
C THR A 491 19.97 -27.34 -5.54
N ALA A 492 20.33 -26.06 -5.61
CA ALA A 492 20.00 -25.07 -4.57
C ALA A 492 18.56 -24.51 -4.65
N ARG A 493 17.79 -24.77 -5.72
CA ARG A 493 16.33 -24.58 -5.78
C ARG A 493 15.66 -25.72 -5.01
N TYR A 494 16.00 -26.97 -5.34
CA TYR A 494 15.42 -28.16 -4.70
C TYR A 494 15.79 -28.31 -3.21
N GLU A 495 17.03 -28.03 -2.78
CA GLU A 495 17.38 -28.00 -1.34
C GLU A 495 16.56 -26.95 -0.56
N ARG A 496 16.16 -25.84 -1.20
CA ARG A 496 15.29 -24.81 -0.58
C ARG A 496 13.84 -25.27 -0.49
N MET A 497 13.28 -25.80 -1.58
CA MET A 497 11.93 -26.39 -1.60
C MET A 497 11.78 -27.52 -0.57
N PHE A 498 12.72 -28.46 -0.52
CA PHE A 498 12.74 -29.52 0.51
C PHE A 498 12.75 -28.95 1.94
N THR A 499 13.47 -27.86 2.18
CA THR A 499 13.53 -27.19 3.50
C THR A 499 12.24 -26.43 3.84
N MET A 500 11.40 -26.11 2.85
CA MET A 500 10.08 -25.49 3.02
C MET A 500 9.03 -26.57 3.37
N TYR A 501 9.02 -27.69 2.64
CA TYR A 501 8.05 -28.78 2.82
C TYR A 501 8.40 -29.80 3.93
N ASP A 502 9.65 -29.86 4.45
CA ASP A 502 9.99 -30.51 5.74
C ASP A 502 9.47 -29.65 6.92
N ALA A 503 8.14 -29.43 6.94
CA ALA A 503 7.45 -28.54 7.87
C ALA A 503 7.62 -29.01 9.33
N ASN A 504 7.72 -30.32 9.56
CA ASN A 504 7.98 -30.90 10.88
C ASN A 504 9.47 -30.89 11.31
N GLN A 505 10.40 -30.65 10.37
CA GLN A 505 11.86 -30.56 10.55
C GLN A 505 12.50 -31.86 11.08
N ASP A 506 12.12 -33.01 10.53
CA ASP A 506 12.78 -34.31 10.82
C ASP A 506 13.71 -34.83 9.72
N GLY A 507 13.73 -34.17 8.55
CA GLY A 507 14.63 -34.44 7.44
C GLY A 507 14.03 -35.36 6.37
N SER A 508 12.72 -35.32 6.22
CA SER A 508 11.88 -36.10 5.29
C SER A 508 10.66 -35.25 4.92
N VAL A 509 10.05 -35.48 3.75
CA VAL A 509 8.72 -34.96 3.39
C VAL A 509 7.76 -36.15 3.34
N ASP A 510 6.77 -36.23 4.22
CA ASP A 510 5.75 -37.30 4.18
C ASP A 510 4.54 -36.96 3.29
N ALA A 511 3.64 -37.91 3.04
CA ALA A 511 2.53 -37.73 2.11
C ALA A 511 1.51 -36.65 2.57
N ASP A 512 1.40 -36.37 3.87
CA ASP A 512 0.56 -35.27 4.38
C ASP A 512 1.28 -33.90 4.18
N GLU A 513 2.62 -33.88 4.10
CA GLU A 513 3.45 -32.69 3.82
C GLU A 513 3.66 -32.45 2.31
N LEU A 514 3.63 -33.51 1.49
CA LEU A 514 3.67 -33.41 0.03
C LEU A 514 2.35 -32.89 -0.54
N LEU A 515 1.23 -33.08 0.17
CA LEU A 515 -0.09 -32.57 -0.20
C LEU A 515 -0.07 -31.06 -0.43
N GLU A 516 0.56 -30.29 0.46
CA GLU A 516 0.69 -28.83 0.41
C GLU A 516 1.43 -28.35 -0.86
N LEU A 517 2.38 -29.15 -1.37
CA LEU A 517 3.06 -28.90 -2.64
C LEU A 517 2.16 -29.24 -3.86
N THR A 518 1.40 -30.35 -3.79
CA THR A 518 0.49 -30.74 -4.88
C THR A 518 -0.82 -29.94 -4.93
N GLU A 519 -1.27 -29.36 -3.82
CA GLU A 519 -2.36 -28.39 -3.79
C GLU A 519 -1.91 -27.08 -4.46
N MET A 520 -0.68 -26.61 -4.20
CA MET A 520 -0.11 -25.41 -4.85
C MET A 520 0.14 -25.56 -6.36
N MET A 521 0.31 -26.78 -6.87
CA MET A 521 0.47 -27.06 -8.30
C MET A 521 -0.79 -27.68 -8.94
N GLY A 522 -1.88 -27.79 -8.18
CA GLY A 522 -3.13 -28.43 -8.57
C GLY A 522 -4.16 -27.49 -9.18
N GLY A 523 -3.71 -26.43 -9.88
CA GLY A 523 -4.54 -25.58 -10.73
C GLY A 523 -5.82 -25.06 -10.08
N HIS A 524 -5.73 -24.32 -8.97
CA HIS A 524 -6.86 -23.48 -8.56
C HIS A 524 -6.88 -22.19 -9.37
N ASP A 525 -7.88 -22.07 -10.26
CA ASP A 525 -8.40 -20.78 -10.73
C ASP A 525 -8.93 -19.99 -9.51
N GLU A 526 -8.04 -19.28 -8.84
CA GLU A 526 -8.44 -18.20 -7.95
C GLU A 526 -8.84 -17.01 -8.83
N ASP A 527 -10.06 -16.48 -8.64
CA ASP A 527 -10.46 -15.20 -9.22
C ASP A 527 -9.44 -14.14 -8.74
N VAL A 528 -8.48 -13.75 -9.59
CA VAL A 528 -7.57 -12.62 -9.35
C VAL A 528 -8.14 -11.39 -10.03
N GLY A 529 -8.17 -10.27 -9.32
CA GLY A 529 -8.69 -9.01 -9.85
C GLY A 529 -7.78 -7.82 -9.57
N PHE A 530 -7.42 -7.07 -10.61
CA PHE A 530 -6.54 -5.90 -10.52
C PHE A 530 -7.31 -4.57 -10.63
N ILE A 531 -6.80 -3.53 -9.96
CA ILE A 531 -7.23 -2.13 -10.11
C ILE A 531 -6.05 -1.17 -9.86
N HIS A 532 -5.97 -0.08 -10.62
CA HIS A 532 -5.01 1.01 -10.35
C HIS A 532 -5.60 1.99 -9.33
N VAL A 533 -4.78 2.35 -8.35
CA VAL A 533 -5.11 3.27 -7.25
C VAL A 533 -4.10 4.41 -7.26
N HIS A 534 -4.57 5.61 -7.58
CA HIS A 534 -3.75 6.82 -7.55
C HIS A 534 -3.80 7.44 -6.14
N VAL A 535 -2.66 7.43 -5.45
CA VAL A 535 -2.49 7.98 -4.11
C VAL A 535 -1.99 9.42 -4.23
N GLU A 536 -2.89 10.37 -4.01
CA GLU A 536 -2.65 11.81 -4.18
C GLU A 536 -1.70 12.43 -3.12
N ARG A 537 -1.21 11.65 -2.14
CA ARG A 537 -0.33 12.13 -1.05
C ARG A 537 0.29 10.99 -0.25
N GLU A 538 1.53 11.17 0.20
CA GLU A 538 2.18 10.33 1.21
C GLU A 538 1.33 10.25 2.51
N GLY A 539 1.13 9.04 3.05
CA GLY A 539 0.52 8.86 4.36
C GLY A 539 0.06 7.43 4.69
N ASP A 540 -0.52 7.28 5.89
CA ASP A 540 -1.09 6.03 6.38
C ASP A 540 -2.53 5.86 5.84
N TYR A 541 -2.81 4.81 5.07
CA TYR A 541 -4.13 4.50 4.53
C TYR A 541 -4.72 3.24 5.18
N GLY A 542 -5.94 3.36 5.70
CA GLY A 542 -6.71 2.23 6.20
C GLY A 542 -7.57 1.62 5.11
N ILE A 543 -7.40 0.32 4.87
CA ILE A 543 -8.18 -0.45 3.90
C ILE A 543 -8.98 -1.53 4.65
N ALA A 544 -10.28 -1.61 4.38
CA ALA A 544 -11.23 -2.49 5.03
C ALA A 544 -11.84 -3.49 4.04
N LEU A 545 -11.62 -4.78 4.29
CA LEU A 545 -12.00 -5.90 3.42
C LEU A 545 -12.82 -6.95 4.20
N PRO A 546 -13.69 -7.74 3.53
CA PRO A 546 -14.45 -8.82 4.17
C PRO A 546 -13.58 -10.05 4.52
N GLU A 547 -14.20 -11.04 5.19
CA GLU A 547 -13.58 -12.34 5.48
C GLU A 547 -13.56 -13.19 4.20
N GLY A 548 -12.38 -13.52 3.69
CA GLY A 548 -12.17 -14.31 2.45
C GLY A 548 -11.64 -13.52 1.24
N VAL A 549 -11.17 -12.28 1.42
CA VAL A 549 -10.43 -11.52 0.40
C VAL A 549 -9.05 -11.19 0.95
N GLU A 550 -7.99 -11.55 0.24
CA GLU A 550 -6.64 -11.02 0.48
C GLU A 550 -6.34 -9.84 -0.47
N LEU A 551 -5.37 -9.01 -0.09
CA LEU A 551 -4.95 -7.84 -0.86
C LEU A 551 -3.43 -7.76 -0.87
N HIS A 552 -2.90 -7.63 -2.07
CA HIS A 552 -1.51 -7.35 -2.34
C HIS A 552 -1.40 -5.99 -3.04
N ILE A 553 -0.47 -5.16 -2.58
CA ILE A 553 -0.25 -3.82 -3.13
C ILE A 553 1.12 -3.82 -3.81
N LEU A 554 1.10 -3.57 -5.11
CA LEU A 554 2.26 -3.48 -5.99
C LEU A 554 2.47 -1.99 -6.31
N SER A 555 3.70 -1.49 -6.11
CA SER A 555 4.07 -0.13 -6.49
C SER A 555 4.63 -0.13 -7.91
N GLU A 556 4.13 0.76 -8.76
CA GLU A 556 4.64 0.96 -10.14
C GLU A 556 5.94 1.81 -10.15
N GLY A 557 6.80 1.64 -9.12
CA GLY A 557 7.91 2.52 -8.78
C GLY A 557 9.28 1.86 -8.53
N GLY A 558 9.41 0.53 -8.74
CA GLY A 558 10.64 -0.21 -8.42
C GLY A 558 11.87 0.07 -9.32
N HIS A 559 11.72 0.83 -10.40
CA HIS A 559 12.79 1.08 -11.37
C HIS A 559 13.75 2.20 -10.95
N GLU A 560 14.62 1.93 -9.98
CA GLU A 560 15.93 2.62 -9.94
C GLU A 560 16.58 2.48 -11.33
N GLY A 561 17.04 3.60 -11.88
CA GLY A 561 17.46 3.72 -13.29
C GLY A 561 18.66 2.83 -13.65
N HIS A 562 18.38 1.57 -13.98
CA HIS A 562 19.32 0.67 -14.60
C HIS A 562 19.67 1.19 -16.00
N ASP A 563 20.87 1.77 -16.10
CA ASP A 563 21.52 2.18 -17.35
C ASP A 563 21.74 0.94 -18.23
N HIS A 564 20.70 0.56 -19.00
CA HIS A 564 20.79 -0.36 -20.12
C HIS A 564 21.66 0.30 -21.21
N GLY A 565 22.97 0.24 -20.98
CA GLY A 565 23.98 0.91 -21.78
C GLY A 565 24.03 0.34 -23.19
N ASP A 566 23.23 0.93 -24.07
CA ASP A 566 22.94 0.47 -25.43
C ASP A 566 24.21 0.08 -26.18
N HIS A 567 24.24 -1.18 -26.63
CA HIS A 567 25.47 -1.82 -27.10
C HIS A 567 25.70 -1.57 -28.61
N ASP A 568 25.54 -0.30 -29.02
CA ASP A 568 25.45 0.18 -30.40
C ASP A 568 26.80 0.02 -31.15
N GLU A 569 27.00 -1.16 -31.77
CA GLU A 569 28.27 -1.59 -32.35
C GLU A 569 28.51 -1.01 -33.78
N ASP A 570 28.47 0.32 -33.94
CA ASP A 570 28.69 0.96 -35.25
C ASP A 570 30.16 0.84 -35.70
N ARG A 571 30.37 0.09 -36.79
CA ARG A 571 31.68 -0.28 -37.35
C ARG A 571 32.15 0.73 -38.42
N HIS A 572 33.30 0.46 -39.03
CA HIS A 572 34.00 1.22 -40.10
C HIS A 572 35.03 2.27 -39.63
N ASP A 573 36.26 2.36 -40.18
CA ASP A 573 36.94 1.44 -41.11
C ASP A 573 38.49 1.64 -41.09
N GLU A 574 39.21 0.81 -41.84
CA GLU A 574 40.64 0.88 -42.27
C GLU A 574 41.52 2.03 -41.69
N ASP A 575 42.65 1.74 -41.03
CA ASP A 575 43.92 1.39 -41.70
C ASP A 575 44.92 0.78 -40.68
N GLY A 576 45.51 -0.39 -40.97
CA GLY A 576 46.47 -1.05 -40.05
C GLY A 576 47.95 -0.88 -40.45
N HIS A 577 48.89 -1.11 -39.51
CA HIS A 577 50.18 -1.80 -39.77
C HIS A 577 51.09 -2.00 -38.53
N ASP A 578 51.63 -3.22 -38.44
CA ASP A 578 52.97 -3.66 -37.97
C ASP A 578 53.50 -3.41 -36.52
N GLU A 579 53.56 -4.52 -35.78
CA GLU A 579 54.73 -5.09 -35.04
C GLU A 579 55.53 -4.27 -33.98
N ASP A 580 55.42 -4.76 -32.73
CA ASP A 580 56.52 -5.17 -31.81
C ASP A 580 57.41 -4.20 -30.99
N GLU A 581 57.62 -4.64 -29.73
CA GLU A 581 58.76 -4.49 -28.79
C GLU A 581 59.18 -3.12 -28.17
N ASP A 582 59.23 -3.13 -26.82
CA ASP A 582 60.25 -2.55 -25.93
C ASP A 582 60.64 -1.04 -25.98
N GLY A 583 59.96 -0.24 -25.16
CA GLY A 583 60.52 0.13 -23.83
C GLY A 583 61.44 1.35 -23.63
N HIS A 584 61.45 1.81 -22.37
CA HIS A 584 62.42 2.68 -21.67
C HIS A 584 62.58 4.19 -22.00
N ASP A 585 62.20 4.99 -20.99
CA ASP A 585 62.94 6.11 -20.36
C ASP A 585 63.22 7.46 -21.09
N GLU A 586 63.59 8.44 -20.24
CA GLU A 586 64.29 9.74 -20.48
C GLU A 586 63.49 10.98 -20.99
N ASP A 587 63.04 11.78 -20.00
CA ASP A 587 63.51 13.17 -19.74
C ASP A 587 62.96 14.46 -20.44
N GLU A 588 63.24 15.58 -19.74
CA GLU A 588 63.31 17.02 -20.12
C GLU A 588 62.03 17.91 -20.25
N ASP A 589 61.78 18.68 -19.17
CA ASP A 589 61.75 20.16 -19.09
C ASP A 589 60.89 21.06 -20.03
N ASP A 590 60.09 21.96 -19.43
CA ASP A 590 60.46 23.40 -19.31
C ASP A 590 59.79 24.06 -18.08
N HIS A 591 60.41 25.11 -17.53
CA HIS A 591 60.02 25.79 -16.29
C HIS A 591 59.33 27.15 -16.54
N ARG A 592 58.69 27.71 -15.49
CA ARG A 592 58.97 29.12 -15.08
C ARG A 592 58.50 29.57 -13.67
N ASP A 593 59.47 29.68 -12.77
CA ASP A 593 59.69 30.66 -11.68
C ASP A 593 58.54 31.59 -11.20
N ARG A 594 58.31 31.62 -9.86
CA ARG A 594 58.90 32.67 -8.99
C ARG A 594 58.73 32.49 -7.46
N GLU A 595 59.85 32.72 -6.74
CA GLU A 595 60.08 33.62 -5.58
C GLU A 595 58.93 33.85 -4.54
N GLU A 596 59.11 33.75 -3.21
CA GLU A 596 60.33 33.58 -2.40
C GLU A 596 60.09 33.14 -0.91
N ALA A 597 61.09 32.45 -0.32
CA ALA A 597 61.57 32.49 1.09
C ALA A 597 60.80 31.88 2.31
N GLY A 598 61.44 30.89 2.97
CA GLY A 598 61.24 30.45 4.39
C GLY A 598 60.96 28.93 4.54
N HIS A 599 61.81 28.03 5.07
CA HIS A 599 63.01 28.10 5.96
C HIS A 599 62.69 28.74 7.33
N ASP A 600 63.03 28.23 8.55
CA ASP A 600 63.88 27.14 9.13
C ASP A 600 63.28 26.81 10.56
N GLU A 601 63.50 25.75 11.37
CA GLU A 601 64.32 24.49 11.44
C GLU A 601 63.69 23.57 12.58
N ASP A 602 63.67 22.22 12.45
CA ASP A 602 63.72 21.15 13.52
C ASP A 602 62.57 20.90 14.56
N GLU A 603 62.39 19.74 15.27
CA GLU A 603 62.77 18.29 15.16
C GLU A 603 61.93 17.42 16.16
N ASP A 604 61.65 16.15 15.80
CA ASP A 604 61.46 14.87 16.57
C ASP A 604 60.68 14.77 17.91
N GLY A 605 59.79 13.75 18.01
CA GLY A 605 58.91 13.52 19.18
C GLY A 605 58.63 12.07 19.67
N HIS A 606 58.78 11.02 18.84
CA HIS A 606 58.69 9.57 19.15
C HIS A 606 57.40 8.95 19.76
N ASP A 607 56.95 7.88 19.10
CA ASP A 607 56.39 6.60 19.59
C ASP A 607 55.36 6.58 20.75
N GLU A 608 54.15 6.06 20.48
CA GLU A 608 53.72 4.71 20.91
C GLU A 608 52.47 4.28 20.10
N ASP A 609 52.33 2.99 19.80
CA ASP A 609 51.24 2.41 19.01
C ASP A 609 50.04 2.02 19.90
N GLU A 610 48.80 2.30 19.48
CA GLU A 610 47.62 1.47 19.82
C GLU A 610 46.48 1.77 18.82
N ASP A 611 45.89 0.72 18.26
CA ASP A 611 44.78 0.81 17.30
C ASP A 611 43.47 1.17 18.02
N GLY A 612 42.69 2.08 17.43
CA GLY A 612 41.45 2.61 17.99
C GLY A 612 40.68 3.39 16.93
N HIS A 613 40.04 2.66 16.03
CA HIS A 613 38.87 3.19 15.33
C HIS A 613 37.71 3.06 16.32
N ASP A 614 37.25 4.19 16.84
CA ASP A 614 35.99 4.23 17.58
C ASP A 614 34.87 4.14 16.54
N GLU A 615 34.15 3.00 16.55
CA GLU A 615 32.87 2.80 15.88
C GLU A 615 31.80 3.53 16.72
N ASP A 616 31.62 4.83 16.47
CA ASP A 616 30.47 5.61 16.94
C ASP A 616 29.42 5.65 15.81
N ASP A 617 28.89 4.47 15.44
CA ASP A 617 27.63 4.40 14.69
C ASP A 617 26.53 4.95 15.62
N HIS A 618 26.08 6.15 15.28
CA HIS A 618 24.95 6.81 15.93
C HIS A 618 23.74 6.65 15.03
N ASP A 619 23.12 5.48 15.13
CA ASP A 619 21.75 5.21 14.73
C ASP A 619 20.81 6.04 15.63
N ASP A 620 20.82 7.37 15.43
CA ASP A 620 19.91 8.33 16.07
C ASP A 620 18.59 8.34 15.28
N HIS A 621 18.04 7.14 15.03
CA HIS A 621 16.63 6.99 14.70
C HIS A 621 15.85 7.50 15.90
N SER A 622 15.24 8.67 15.77
CA SER A 622 13.98 8.91 16.46
C SER A 622 13.01 7.85 15.95
N ASP A 623 12.54 6.98 16.86
CA ASP A 623 11.21 6.41 16.70
C ASP A 623 10.26 7.63 16.79
N ASP A 624 9.94 8.23 15.66
CA ASP A 624 8.98 9.34 15.59
C ASP A 624 7.58 8.74 15.81
N GLU A 625 7.26 8.49 17.08
CA GLU A 625 5.99 7.87 17.53
C GLU A 625 4.80 8.69 17.00
N ALA A 626 4.25 8.26 15.86
CA ALA A 626 3.00 8.76 15.30
C ALA A 626 1.94 8.90 16.41
N MET A 627 1.25 10.04 16.45
CA MET A 627 0.42 10.38 17.60
C MET A 627 -0.76 9.41 17.69
N ALA A 628 -0.72 8.39 18.56
CA ALA A 628 -1.81 7.40 18.65
C ALA A 628 -3.19 7.94 19.11
N TYR A 629 -3.34 9.26 19.32
CA TYR A 629 -4.56 9.92 19.77
C TYR A 629 -4.64 11.35 19.25
N ASP A 630 -5.84 11.80 18.89
CA ASP A 630 -6.13 13.21 18.64
C ASP A 630 -5.77 14.05 19.87
N PRO A 631 -4.85 15.02 19.76
CA PRO A 631 -4.51 15.90 20.87
C PRO A 631 -5.59 16.97 21.13
N HIS A 632 -6.36 17.38 20.11
CA HIS A 632 -7.17 18.62 20.03
C HIS A 632 -8.36 18.73 21.00
N SER A 633 -8.44 17.84 21.98
CA SER A 633 -9.42 17.77 23.08
C SER A 633 -9.74 19.09 23.78
N TRP A 634 -8.86 20.11 23.76
CA TRP A 634 -9.19 21.44 24.29
C TRP A 634 -10.29 22.17 23.50
N LEU A 635 -10.54 21.81 22.24
CA LEU A 635 -11.64 22.33 21.42
C LEU A 635 -13.02 21.83 21.86
N SER A 636 -13.09 20.84 22.75
CA SER A 636 -14.33 20.52 23.46
C SER A 636 -14.42 21.30 24.79
N PRO A 637 -15.36 22.24 24.96
CA PRO A 637 -15.57 22.95 26.22
C PRO A 637 -15.84 22.02 27.42
N LYS A 638 -16.36 20.81 27.16
CA LYS A 638 -16.55 19.76 28.17
C LYS A 638 -15.20 19.21 28.66
N ALA A 639 -14.27 18.90 27.75
CA ALA A 639 -12.94 18.39 28.07
C ALA A 639 -12.01 19.48 28.63
N PHE A 640 -12.02 20.70 28.09
CA PHE A 640 -11.31 21.85 28.68
C PHE A 640 -11.72 22.06 30.16
N SER A 641 -13.01 21.86 30.48
CA SER A 641 -13.52 21.88 31.85
C SER A 641 -12.96 20.76 32.74
N ALA A 642 -12.56 19.61 32.18
CA ALA A 642 -11.87 18.54 32.91
C ALA A 642 -10.36 18.81 33.06
N GLN A 643 -9.69 19.30 32.01
CA GLN A 643 -8.28 19.75 32.04
C GLN A 643 -8.03 20.81 33.14
N ILE A 644 -8.98 21.73 33.36
CA ILE A 644 -8.95 22.70 34.48
C ILE A 644 -8.85 22.02 35.87
N ASP A 645 -9.45 20.83 36.08
CA ASP A 645 -9.32 20.13 37.38
C ASP A 645 -7.90 19.55 37.58
N VAL A 646 -7.20 19.19 36.50
CA VAL A 646 -5.78 18.77 36.53
C VAL A 646 -4.89 19.94 36.94
N VAL A 647 -5.00 21.06 36.21
CA VAL A 647 -4.25 22.29 36.49
C VAL A 647 -4.55 22.80 37.90
N LEU A 648 -5.82 22.82 38.33
CA LEU A 648 -6.20 23.17 39.71
C LEU A 648 -5.55 22.24 40.75
N GLY A 649 -5.42 20.95 40.47
CA GLY A 649 -4.78 19.97 41.34
C GLY A 649 -3.28 20.21 41.52
N VAL A 650 -2.56 20.41 40.41
CA VAL A 650 -1.11 20.67 40.39
C VAL A 650 -0.82 22.05 41.00
N MET A 651 -1.50 23.10 40.56
CA MET A 651 -1.35 24.48 41.08
C MET A 651 -1.63 24.56 42.58
N SER A 652 -2.68 23.89 43.07
CA SER A 652 -2.98 23.81 44.52
C SER A 652 -1.92 23.05 45.33
N THR A 653 -1.08 22.25 44.67
CA THR A 653 0.00 21.47 45.29
C THR A 653 1.31 22.24 45.30
N ALA A 654 1.63 22.93 44.21
CA ALA A 654 2.79 23.82 44.09
C ALA A 654 2.67 25.06 44.97
N PHE A 655 1.54 25.79 44.86
CA PHE A 655 1.31 27.06 45.55
C PHE A 655 0.14 26.98 46.57
N PRO A 656 0.28 26.21 47.67
CA PRO A 656 -0.82 25.88 48.56
C PRO A 656 -1.42 27.08 49.33
N ASP A 657 -0.69 28.19 49.46
CA ASP A 657 -1.21 29.43 50.05
C ASP A 657 -2.20 30.17 49.11
N HIS A 658 -2.27 29.78 47.83
CA HIS A 658 -3.21 30.32 46.83
C HIS A 658 -4.37 29.37 46.47
N ALA A 659 -4.36 28.12 46.94
CA ALA A 659 -5.33 27.06 46.56
C ALA A 659 -6.83 27.38 46.81
N ASP A 660 -7.15 28.23 47.79
CA ASP A 660 -8.53 28.71 48.05
C ASP A 660 -8.98 29.74 46.99
N ALA A 661 -8.05 30.46 46.35
CA ALA A 661 -8.32 31.40 45.26
C ALA A 661 -8.37 30.68 43.91
N PHE A 662 -7.40 29.81 43.62
CA PHE A 662 -7.39 28.98 42.41
C PHE A 662 -8.70 28.20 42.21
N ARG A 663 -9.22 27.59 43.29
CA ARG A 663 -10.53 26.92 43.24
C ARG A 663 -11.69 27.87 42.96
N ALA A 664 -11.65 29.10 43.50
CA ALA A 664 -12.71 30.08 43.26
C ALA A 664 -12.69 30.66 41.84
N ASN A 665 -11.51 30.69 41.19
CA ASN A 665 -11.35 31.04 39.78
C ASN A 665 -11.87 29.88 38.89
N ALA A 666 -11.39 28.66 39.12
CA ALA A 666 -11.81 27.46 38.40
C ALA A 666 -13.33 27.18 38.53
N ASP A 667 -13.91 27.28 39.74
CA ASP A 667 -15.35 27.16 40.00
C ASP A 667 -16.18 28.21 39.22
N ALA A 668 -15.58 29.35 38.82
CA ALA A 668 -16.23 30.39 38.04
C ALA A 668 -16.08 30.14 36.53
N TYR A 669 -14.85 29.94 36.04
CA TYR A 669 -14.57 29.73 34.62
C TYR A 669 -15.25 28.45 34.08
N LYS A 670 -15.29 27.36 34.87
CA LYS A 670 -16.04 26.15 34.52
C LYS A 670 -17.55 26.36 34.43
N ALA A 671 -18.09 27.42 35.04
CA ALA A 671 -19.50 27.81 34.90
C ALA A 671 -19.76 28.71 33.67
N GLU A 672 -18.70 29.25 33.05
CA GLU A 672 -18.74 29.97 31.77
C GLU A 672 -18.55 28.98 30.62
N LEU A 673 -17.62 28.00 30.74
CA LEU A 673 -17.54 26.83 29.86
C LEU A 673 -18.86 26.05 29.80
N ALA A 674 -19.47 25.74 30.95
CA ALA A 674 -20.77 25.05 31.01
C ALA A 674 -21.97 25.93 30.57
N ALA A 675 -21.75 27.18 30.19
CA ALA A 675 -22.73 28.00 29.48
C ALA A 675 -22.50 27.92 27.96
N LEU A 676 -21.24 28.03 27.51
CA LEU A 676 -20.82 27.89 26.12
C LEU A 676 -21.14 26.49 25.55
N ASP A 677 -20.83 25.44 26.30
CA ASP A 677 -21.26 24.05 26.07
C ASP A 677 -22.77 23.94 25.77
N GLY A 678 -23.59 24.58 26.61
CA GLY A 678 -25.04 24.65 26.44
C GLY A 678 -25.53 25.61 25.33
N GLU A 679 -24.64 26.35 24.67
CA GLU A 679 -24.94 27.13 23.46
C GLU A 679 -24.53 26.37 22.19
N PHE A 680 -23.46 25.55 22.23
CA PHE A 680 -23.17 24.53 21.20
C PHE A 680 -24.24 23.42 21.16
N GLU A 681 -24.60 22.81 22.31
CA GLU A 681 -25.70 21.82 22.41
C GLU A 681 -27.05 22.37 21.91
N ALA A 682 -27.26 23.68 21.98
CA ALA A 682 -28.48 24.33 21.50
C ALA A 682 -28.44 24.68 20.00
N ALA A 683 -27.25 24.67 19.38
CA ALA A 683 -27.04 24.95 17.98
C ALA A 683 -27.10 23.67 17.13
N PHE A 684 -26.31 22.65 17.50
CA PHE A 684 -26.02 21.49 16.64
C PHE A 684 -26.64 20.17 17.15
N GLY A 685 -26.49 19.84 18.44
CA GLY A 685 -26.93 18.55 19.01
C GLY A 685 -28.46 18.29 18.99
N GLU A 686 -28.88 17.05 19.32
CA GLU A 686 -30.22 16.45 19.07
C GLU A 686 -31.40 17.45 19.06
N GLY A 687 -31.75 17.96 17.87
CA GLY A 687 -32.87 18.87 17.66
C GLY A 687 -32.57 20.36 17.93
N GLY A 688 -31.34 20.78 17.67
CA GLY A 688 -30.84 22.15 17.71
C GLY A 688 -31.46 23.11 16.68
N THR A 689 -30.72 24.15 16.29
CA THR A 689 -31.15 25.18 15.33
C THR A 689 -30.66 24.96 13.91
N CYS A 690 -29.53 24.29 13.73
CA CYS A 690 -28.97 23.96 12.43
C CYS A 690 -29.64 22.68 11.89
N SER A 691 -29.69 22.52 10.57
CA SER A 691 -30.23 21.31 9.91
C SER A 691 -29.21 20.55 9.07
N GLU A 692 -28.14 21.24 8.67
CA GLU A 692 -26.93 20.66 8.10
C GLU A 692 -25.86 20.64 9.19
N ASN A 693 -24.98 19.64 9.15
CA ASN A 693 -23.94 19.41 10.16
C ASN A 693 -22.54 19.18 9.59
N THR A 694 -22.41 18.95 8.28
CA THR A 694 -21.14 18.84 7.53
C THR A 694 -20.42 20.18 7.41
N VAL A 695 -19.12 20.19 7.70
CA VAL A 695 -18.26 21.38 7.82
C VAL A 695 -16.95 21.12 7.06
N ALA A 696 -16.77 21.75 5.90
CA ALA A 696 -15.50 21.71 5.17
C ALA A 696 -14.46 22.61 5.84
N ALA A 697 -13.30 22.07 6.25
CA ALA A 697 -12.25 22.80 6.98
C ALA A 697 -10.83 22.46 6.48
N ASN A 698 -9.88 23.41 6.57
CA ASN A 698 -8.51 23.23 6.07
C ASN A 698 -7.54 22.44 7.00
N HIS A 699 -8.01 21.94 8.15
CA HIS A 699 -7.17 21.32 9.17
C HIS A 699 -8.01 20.35 10.02
N ASN A 700 -7.58 19.10 10.16
CA ASN A 700 -8.30 18.02 10.86
C ASN A 700 -8.17 18.09 12.41
N ALA A 701 -8.39 19.27 12.99
CA ALA A 701 -8.27 19.51 14.42
C ALA A 701 -9.59 19.30 15.21
N TYR A 702 -10.69 18.96 14.53
CA TYR A 702 -12.04 19.21 15.05
C TYR A 702 -12.81 17.97 15.56
N ALA A 703 -12.21 16.77 15.61
CA ALA A 703 -12.93 15.54 15.95
C ALA A 703 -13.58 15.54 17.36
N TYR A 704 -12.94 16.12 18.38
CA TYR A 704 -13.58 16.33 19.69
C TYR A 704 -14.74 17.34 19.70
N LEU A 705 -14.87 18.16 18.65
CA LEU A 705 -16.02 19.04 18.43
C LEU A 705 -17.13 18.31 17.66
N ALA A 706 -16.75 17.41 16.74
CA ALA A 706 -17.64 16.49 16.03
C ALA A 706 -18.42 15.58 17.01
N ASP A 707 -17.72 14.69 17.74
CA ASP A 707 -18.29 13.77 18.75
C ASP A 707 -19.20 14.50 19.75
N ALA A 708 -18.73 15.64 20.26
CA ALA A 708 -19.41 16.35 21.33
C ALA A 708 -20.76 16.97 20.91
N TYR A 709 -20.99 17.20 19.62
CA TYR A 709 -22.08 18.06 19.13
C TYR A 709 -22.82 17.59 17.86
N ASP A 710 -22.58 16.38 17.34
CA ASP A 710 -23.26 15.83 16.15
C ASP A 710 -22.87 16.59 14.85
N LEU A 711 -21.66 17.17 14.84
CA LEU A 711 -21.04 17.80 13.66
C LEU A 711 -20.22 16.77 12.89
N ASP A 712 -20.06 17.04 11.61
CA ASP A 712 -19.40 16.21 10.60
C ASP A 712 -18.35 17.11 9.93
N PHE A 713 -17.10 16.67 9.81
CA PHE A 713 -15.98 17.52 9.37
C PHE A 713 -15.28 16.86 8.19
N VAL A 714 -15.42 17.48 7.01
CA VAL A 714 -14.66 17.13 5.81
C VAL A 714 -13.40 17.97 5.82
N THR A 715 -12.23 17.34 5.86
CA THR A 715 -10.97 18.07 5.70
C THR A 715 -10.73 18.33 4.21
N VAL A 716 -10.48 19.58 3.85
CA VAL A 716 -10.06 19.97 2.50
C VAL A 716 -8.59 20.31 2.60
N HIS A 717 -7.76 19.43 2.05
CA HIS A 717 -6.30 19.52 2.09
C HIS A 717 -5.82 20.63 1.13
N GLY A 718 -4.52 20.79 0.93
CA GLY A 718 -3.96 21.81 0.03
C GLY A 718 -4.08 23.28 0.51
N LEU A 719 -4.44 23.52 1.78
CA LEU A 719 -4.37 24.83 2.43
C LEU A 719 -3.70 24.73 3.79
N ASP A 720 -2.44 24.28 3.80
CA ASP A 720 -1.57 24.27 4.97
C ASP A 720 -1.64 25.62 5.75
N PRO A 721 -1.93 25.60 7.06
CA PRO A 721 -1.90 26.81 7.89
C PRO A 721 -0.50 27.34 8.23
N GLU A 722 0.56 26.57 7.96
CA GLU A 722 1.91 26.78 8.50
C GLU A 722 2.92 27.29 7.43
N GLY A 723 2.65 27.04 6.14
CA GLY A 723 3.40 27.48 4.96
C GLY A 723 2.73 28.55 4.05
N GLU A 724 3.24 28.66 2.82
CA GLU A 724 2.62 29.42 1.71
C GLU A 724 2.27 28.38 0.61
N PRO A 725 0.99 27.97 0.47
CA PRO A 725 0.62 26.85 -0.39
C PRO A 725 0.90 27.14 -1.86
N SER A 726 1.17 26.09 -2.62
CA SER A 726 1.56 26.14 -4.03
C SER A 726 0.38 26.51 -4.94
N VAL A 727 0.64 26.57 -6.25
CA VAL A 727 -0.40 26.82 -7.25
C VAL A 727 -1.24 25.56 -7.52
N GLU A 728 -0.66 24.38 -7.28
CA GLU A 728 -1.26 23.03 -7.41
C GLU A 728 -2.30 22.83 -6.30
N ASP A 729 -1.90 23.00 -5.05
CA ASP A 729 -2.73 22.85 -3.85
C ASP A 729 -3.95 23.80 -3.91
N ILE A 730 -3.75 25.04 -4.37
CA ILE A 730 -4.83 26.01 -4.55
C ILE A 730 -5.75 25.61 -5.73
N ALA A 731 -5.32 24.76 -6.66
CA ALA A 731 -6.17 24.18 -7.70
C ALA A 731 -6.96 22.96 -7.18
N GLU A 732 -6.32 22.03 -6.48
CA GLU A 732 -6.94 20.90 -5.74
C GLU A 732 -8.14 21.40 -4.89
N VAL A 733 -7.90 22.43 -4.06
CA VAL A 733 -8.95 23.02 -3.20
C VAL A 733 -10.08 23.65 -4.02
N VAL A 734 -9.80 24.17 -5.23
CA VAL A 734 -10.85 24.72 -6.12
C VAL A 734 -11.67 23.61 -6.75
N GLU A 735 -11.03 22.55 -7.24
CA GLU A 735 -11.66 21.36 -7.83
C GLU A 735 -12.63 20.74 -6.82
N ARG A 736 -12.14 20.41 -5.62
CA ARG A 736 -12.94 19.83 -4.52
C ARG A 736 -14.10 20.74 -4.11
N ILE A 737 -13.93 22.06 -4.12
CA ILE A 737 -15.03 23.02 -3.86
C ILE A 737 -16.09 23.02 -4.96
N GLU A 738 -15.72 22.93 -6.24
CA GLU A 738 -16.69 22.90 -7.34
C GLU A 738 -17.42 21.55 -7.44
N GLU A 739 -16.74 20.45 -7.11
CA GLU A 739 -17.30 19.09 -7.08
C GLU A 739 -18.31 18.88 -5.94
N ASP A 740 -17.89 18.94 -4.67
CA ASP A 740 -18.76 18.85 -3.48
C ASP A 740 -19.79 19.99 -3.41
N SER A 741 -19.67 20.98 -4.31
CA SER A 741 -20.51 22.18 -4.38
C SER A 741 -20.44 23.02 -3.09
N LEU A 742 -19.25 23.09 -2.48
CA LEU A 742 -19.00 23.74 -1.20
C LEU A 742 -19.27 25.26 -1.27
N THR A 743 -20.24 25.72 -0.49
CA THR A 743 -20.60 27.15 -0.44
C THR A 743 -19.83 27.94 0.64
N VAL A 744 -19.21 27.23 1.58
CA VAL A 744 -18.48 27.75 2.74
C VAL A 744 -17.28 26.85 2.98
N LEU A 745 -16.09 27.46 3.15
CA LEU A 745 -14.89 26.78 3.62
C LEU A 745 -14.46 27.42 4.95
N PHE A 746 -14.04 26.61 5.90
CA PHE A 746 -13.48 27.07 7.15
C PHE A 746 -11.96 26.97 7.13
N ILE A 747 -11.27 28.07 7.45
CA ILE A 747 -9.82 28.12 7.54
C ILE A 747 -9.35 28.43 8.96
N GLU A 748 -8.12 28.05 9.26
CA GLU A 748 -7.31 28.50 10.39
C GLU A 748 -7.20 30.03 10.53
N GLU A 749 -6.75 30.52 11.70
CA GLU A 749 -6.42 31.96 11.80
C GLU A 749 -5.13 32.27 11.03
N TYR A 750 -4.22 31.31 10.89
CA TYR A 750 -2.85 31.56 10.43
C TYR A 750 -2.61 31.51 8.93
N THR A 751 -3.35 30.69 8.16
CA THR A 751 -3.35 30.53 6.69
C THR A 751 -3.12 31.83 5.90
N ASP A 752 -2.35 31.76 4.81
CA ASP A 752 -2.02 32.97 4.05
C ASP A 752 -3.23 33.65 3.39
N ALA A 753 -3.25 34.97 3.50
CA ALA A 753 -4.34 35.80 3.02
C ALA A 753 -4.35 35.98 1.49
N SER A 754 -3.25 35.70 0.78
CA SER A 754 -3.19 35.76 -0.68
C SER A 754 -3.58 34.45 -1.35
N ALA A 755 -3.27 33.30 -0.74
CA ALA A 755 -3.88 32.01 -1.09
C ALA A 755 -5.42 32.08 -0.97
N VAL A 756 -5.93 32.59 0.15
CA VAL A 756 -7.37 32.79 0.39
C VAL A 756 -7.99 33.82 -0.58
N ASP A 757 -7.34 34.95 -0.86
CA ASP A 757 -7.81 35.91 -1.89
C ASP A 757 -7.79 35.29 -3.31
N SER A 758 -6.94 34.29 -3.56
CA SER A 758 -6.88 33.52 -4.83
C SER A 758 -8.03 32.53 -4.93
N LEU A 759 -8.19 31.65 -3.93
CA LEU A 759 -9.26 30.66 -3.86
C LEU A 759 -10.66 31.25 -4.10
N VAL A 760 -10.97 32.35 -3.41
CA VAL A 760 -12.24 33.08 -3.52
C VAL A 760 -12.39 33.77 -4.89
N ALA A 761 -11.31 33.98 -5.63
CA ALA A 761 -11.32 34.53 -6.99
C ALA A 761 -11.42 33.46 -8.09
N GLN A 762 -10.98 32.22 -7.82
CA GLN A 762 -11.06 31.09 -8.78
C GLN A 762 -12.46 30.44 -8.75
N THR A 763 -13.00 30.17 -7.55
CA THR A 763 -14.35 29.58 -7.28
C THR A 763 -15.56 30.44 -7.71
N VAL A 764 -15.39 31.43 -8.60
CA VAL A 764 -16.44 32.37 -9.01
C VAL A 764 -17.23 31.84 -10.22
N SER A 765 -18.12 30.89 -9.96
CA SER A 765 -18.96 30.25 -10.98
C SER A 765 -20.31 30.97 -11.23
N ASP A 766 -21.10 30.46 -12.19
CA ASP A 766 -22.45 31.00 -12.51
C ASP A 766 -23.48 30.69 -11.38
N ASP A 767 -23.21 29.68 -10.55
CA ASP A 767 -24.00 29.32 -9.36
C ASP A 767 -23.43 29.94 -8.06
N LEU A 768 -22.10 30.20 -8.01
CA LEU A 768 -21.39 30.82 -6.89
C LEU A 768 -20.90 32.24 -7.24
N GLU A 769 -21.84 33.17 -7.52
CA GLU A 769 -21.63 34.57 -8.01
C GLU A 769 -20.58 35.43 -7.23
N ALA A 770 -20.08 34.96 -6.09
CA ALA A 770 -19.18 35.68 -5.19
C ALA A 770 -17.90 34.92 -4.78
N GLY A 771 -17.70 33.68 -5.26
CA GLY A 771 -16.68 32.77 -4.74
C GLY A 771 -17.12 32.08 -3.44
N VAL A 772 -16.33 31.09 -2.99
CA VAL A 772 -16.57 30.37 -1.73
C VAL A 772 -16.58 31.32 -0.53
N THR A 773 -17.49 31.08 0.42
CA THR A 773 -17.57 31.91 1.64
C THR A 773 -16.56 31.43 2.67
N VAL A 774 -15.38 32.02 2.70
CA VAL A 774 -14.36 31.70 3.70
C VAL A 774 -14.72 32.26 5.08
N LEU A 775 -14.69 31.40 6.10
CA LEU A 775 -14.86 31.72 7.52
C LEU A 775 -13.67 31.18 8.32
N THR A 776 -13.45 31.69 9.55
CA THR A 776 -12.33 31.24 10.39
C THR A 776 -12.79 30.29 11.49
N LEU A 777 -12.07 29.19 11.70
CA LEU A 777 -12.05 28.43 12.94
C LEU A 777 -10.71 28.65 13.65
N TYR A 778 -10.75 28.60 14.97
CA TYR A 778 -9.61 28.85 15.84
C TYR A 778 -9.28 27.58 16.61
N THR A 779 -8.14 26.95 16.28
CA THR A 779 -7.55 25.81 17.01
C THR A 779 -6.94 26.23 18.35
N MET A 780 -6.23 27.38 18.38
CA MET A 780 -5.68 28.01 19.60
C MET A 780 -4.44 27.33 20.23
N GLU A 781 -3.68 26.54 19.47
CA GLU A 781 -2.31 26.13 19.87
C GLU A 781 -1.39 27.34 19.90
N MET A 782 -1.46 28.15 18.85
CA MET A 782 -0.79 29.45 18.72
C MET A 782 -1.61 30.58 19.35
N ALA A 783 -0.95 31.68 19.70
CA ALA A 783 -1.62 32.82 20.32
C ALA A 783 -2.41 33.65 19.29
N PRO A 784 -3.58 34.23 19.64
CA PRO A 784 -4.43 34.91 18.68
C PRO A 784 -3.83 36.22 18.13
N LYS A 785 -4.09 36.52 16.85
CA LYS A 785 -3.62 37.73 16.16
C LYS A 785 -4.18 39.03 16.79
N ASP A 786 -5.34 38.99 17.47
CA ASP A 786 -5.82 40.06 18.36
C ASP A 786 -5.64 39.66 19.84
N ALA A 787 -4.62 40.22 20.48
CA ALA A 787 -4.32 40.04 21.91
C ALA A 787 -5.33 40.70 22.89
N SER A 788 -6.59 40.84 22.48
CA SER A 788 -7.74 41.09 23.35
C SER A 788 -8.81 40.00 23.31
N ASP A 789 -8.58 38.94 22.52
CA ASP A 789 -9.29 37.67 22.61
C ASP A 789 -8.71 36.75 23.70
N ASP A 790 -9.53 35.81 24.15
CA ASP A 790 -9.25 34.75 25.14
C ASP A 790 -9.93 33.44 24.67
N TYR A 791 -9.64 32.29 25.29
CA TYR A 791 -10.21 30.99 24.85
C TYR A 791 -11.75 31.03 24.75
N LEU A 792 -12.43 31.72 25.68
CA LEU A 792 -13.89 31.83 25.67
C LEU A 792 -14.38 32.71 24.50
N SER A 793 -13.68 33.78 24.15
CA SER A 793 -14.04 34.60 22.99
C SER A 793 -13.78 33.87 21.67
N LEU A 794 -12.67 33.16 21.55
CA LEU A 794 -12.32 32.38 20.35
C LEU A 794 -13.28 31.22 20.11
N MET A 795 -13.59 30.41 21.13
CA MET A 795 -14.61 29.37 21.01
C MET A 795 -16.03 29.92 20.78
N THR A 796 -16.32 31.15 21.25
CA THR A 796 -17.58 31.85 20.90
C THR A 796 -17.58 32.30 19.43
N LYS A 797 -16.42 32.66 18.84
CA LYS A 797 -16.31 32.91 17.40
C LYS A 797 -16.49 31.61 16.61
N ASN A 798 -15.88 30.50 17.02
CA ASN A 798 -16.08 29.18 16.39
C ASN A 798 -17.58 28.86 16.32
N LEU A 799 -18.31 28.97 17.45
CA LEU A 799 -19.76 28.77 17.50
C LEU A 799 -20.54 29.67 16.52
N GLU A 800 -20.29 30.99 16.52
CA GLU A 800 -21.02 31.92 15.65
C GLU A 800 -20.63 31.80 14.16
N ASN A 801 -19.39 31.39 13.86
CA ASN A 801 -18.91 31.15 12.50
C ASN A 801 -19.48 29.84 11.94
N LEU A 802 -19.39 28.72 12.67
CA LEU A 802 -20.03 27.44 12.32
C LEU A 802 -21.52 27.65 12.01
N LYS A 803 -22.24 28.35 12.90
CA LYS A 803 -23.65 28.70 12.66
C LYS A 803 -23.86 29.58 11.43
N THR A 804 -22.97 30.53 11.17
CA THR A 804 -23.06 31.41 9.99
C THR A 804 -22.88 30.60 8.70
N GLY A 805 -21.98 29.62 8.68
CA GLY A 805 -21.79 28.71 7.54
C GLY A 805 -22.98 27.76 7.35
N LEU A 806 -23.38 27.07 8.42
CA LEU A 806 -24.52 26.12 8.47
C LEU A 806 -25.90 26.81 8.44
N GLY A 807 -25.96 28.14 8.24
CA GLY A 807 -27.19 28.90 7.97
C GLY A 807 -28.13 29.16 9.16
N CYS A 808 -27.66 29.07 10.41
CA CYS A 808 -28.45 29.07 11.65
C CYS A 808 -28.18 30.23 12.65
#